data_AF-A0AAU3ZWS9-F1
#
_entry.id   AF-A0AAU3ZWS9-F1
#
_cell.length_a   1.000
_cell.length_b   1.000
_cell.length_c   1.000
_cell.angle_alpha   90.00
_cell.angle_beta   90.00
_cell.angle_gamma   90.00
#
_symmetry.space_group_name_H-M   'P 1'
#
loop_
_entity.id
_entity.type
_entity.pdbx_description
1 polymer ?
#
loop_
_entity_poly.entity_id
_entity_poly.type
_entity_poly.pdbx_seq_one_letter_code
_entity_poly.pdbx_strand_id
1 'polypeptide(L)'
;MKPTVDVNGEATTLDKRVTSLDDAIQAMAETRDFGKHTKVRRVLESLRRVLAQPGGLAAVQARAQALEEAGLFQGTDWASPEILVPSLVSGGLHSGVADTVVMEATSELRMLAVARGDFVHPTLAAEDARQFLSQVLAANLELLFSQPSEAERIQQGRTAQLVRDLFRRVADEIGYDSVLDDLVDEIWRILRQRPIQVEAVQALITRISVYRNDPDAALGVSSGQGIDRLITSLFGTTEACRDDPGVDVFRSRLEAMDTGGLQYEATGFARAMHDTGLVSPYHAELLRFLLRESDYLVGEALGLSDIGRNCLLRYSELVHRLIEVAVHPQTAQSIYGLALLLDRGILYEPPVVPALWRQLALELSPVARERLTTVFGDVPGPQARLVAGVLSMLGQPLGVGQGDNPTCQSARALSMWSYNDPDYLLQMVVWAARDDEVLMHFEGQPISSRDCATGVASTPPMDLDPVSLLAVPHLDRIYAEMGRRCAERPGDPHRWVNPEFHGWWTAREFHINVDVATGNLVDLDEFLRQFHAGYHPSYNGGQPLIHPQPAGVAVTDSAARYVGWHAITILRVAPDPQDVMRVYFFNPNNDSGQDWGDGVVVSTAGNGERFGEASLPFDQFASRLYIFHADPLEHGEPERVPAEDIAKIVGYIERSWGNDRLPGGALQALEGPTSL
;
A
#
# COMPACT_ATOMS: atom_id res chain seq x y z
N MET A 1 42.57 -4.24 0.42
CA MET A 1 42.79 -4.41 1.88
C MET A 1 43.99 -5.33 2.08
N LYS A 2 45.02 -4.94 2.85
CA LYS A 2 46.12 -5.86 3.21
C LYS A 2 45.60 -6.87 4.25
N PRO A 3 45.96 -8.17 4.16
CA PRO A 3 45.45 -9.19 5.08
C PRO A 3 45.86 -8.89 6.52
N THR A 4 44.89 -8.92 7.44
CA THR A 4 45.10 -8.82 8.88
C THR A 4 45.60 -10.16 9.39
N VAL A 5 46.87 -10.21 9.81
CA VAL A 5 47.54 -11.44 10.21
C VAL A 5 47.14 -11.79 11.64
N ASP A 6 46.65 -13.01 11.87
CA ASP A 6 46.38 -13.56 13.21
C ASP A 6 47.70 -13.78 13.98
N VAL A 7 47.63 -13.92 15.30
CA VAL A 7 48.74 -14.05 16.27
C VAL A 7 49.71 -15.20 15.92
N ASN A 8 49.35 -16.09 14.99
CA ASN A 8 50.16 -17.22 14.51
C ASN A 8 50.65 -17.12 13.05
N GLY A 9 50.45 -16.01 12.33
CA GLY A 9 51.02 -15.82 10.97
C GLY A 9 50.24 -16.47 9.82
N GLU A 10 49.06 -17.06 10.07
CA GLU A 10 48.19 -17.64 9.04
C GLU A 10 47.09 -16.65 8.59
N ALA A 11 46.77 -16.66 7.29
CA ALA A 11 45.65 -15.90 6.74
C ALA A 11 44.33 -16.38 7.37
N THR A 12 43.49 -15.43 7.81
CA THR A 12 42.22 -15.74 8.48
C THR A 12 41.29 -16.53 7.54
N THR A 13 40.31 -17.24 8.11
CA THR A 13 39.29 -17.92 7.31
C THR A 13 38.60 -16.95 6.35
N LEU A 14 38.34 -15.72 6.79
CA LEU A 14 37.80 -14.67 5.93
C LEU A 14 38.72 -14.35 4.75
N ASP A 15 40.02 -14.13 5.00
CA ASP A 15 41.00 -13.80 3.94
C ASP A 15 41.00 -14.87 2.84
N LYS A 16 41.01 -16.17 3.20
CA LYS A 16 40.98 -17.28 2.24
C LYS A 16 39.69 -17.29 1.42
N ARG A 17 38.54 -17.00 2.04
CA ARG A 17 37.24 -16.93 1.35
C ARG A 17 37.15 -15.72 0.44
N VAL A 18 37.70 -14.59 0.87
CA VAL A 18 37.78 -13.36 0.10
C VAL A 18 38.66 -13.54 -1.14
N THR A 19 39.82 -14.20 -1.03
CA THR A 19 40.64 -14.54 -2.21
C THR A 19 39.86 -15.41 -3.20
N SER A 20 39.10 -16.39 -2.71
CA SER A 20 38.25 -17.24 -3.59
C SER A 20 37.12 -16.46 -4.26
N LEU A 21 36.62 -15.40 -3.60
CA LEU A 21 35.64 -14.48 -4.18
C LEU A 21 36.29 -13.62 -5.27
N ASP A 22 37.46 -13.04 -5.00
CA ASP A 22 38.21 -12.23 -5.97
C ASP A 22 38.53 -13.03 -7.25
N ASP A 23 38.95 -14.29 -7.11
CA ASP A 23 39.17 -15.19 -8.26
C ASP A 23 37.88 -15.46 -9.06
N ALA A 24 36.72 -15.54 -8.37
CA ALA A 24 35.44 -15.77 -9.02
C ALA A 24 34.94 -14.52 -9.75
N ILE A 25 35.13 -13.33 -9.16
CA ILE A 25 34.83 -12.03 -9.76
C ILE A 25 35.67 -11.85 -11.03
N GLN A 26 36.98 -12.07 -10.94
CA GLN A 26 37.90 -11.95 -12.08
C GLN A 26 37.50 -12.89 -13.22
N ALA A 27 37.22 -14.16 -12.90
CA ALA A 27 36.79 -15.13 -13.91
C ALA A 27 35.46 -14.75 -14.58
N MET A 28 34.56 -14.06 -13.86
CA MET A 28 33.31 -13.55 -14.42
C MET A 28 33.55 -12.32 -15.30
N ALA A 29 34.38 -11.38 -14.85
CA ALA A 29 34.75 -10.18 -15.61
C ALA A 29 35.46 -10.51 -16.94
N GLU A 30 36.31 -11.54 -16.96
CA GLU A 30 37.00 -12.02 -18.17
C GLU A 30 36.07 -12.80 -19.12
N THR A 31 34.89 -13.20 -18.66
CA THR A 31 33.92 -13.92 -19.48
C THR A 31 33.09 -12.94 -20.32
N ARG A 32 32.92 -13.24 -21.62
CA ARG A 32 32.03 -12.45 -22.50
C ARG A 32 30.59 -12.44 -21.98
N ASP A 33 29.85 -11.37 -22.23
CA ASP A 33 28.51 -11.16 -21.62
C ASP A 33 27.55 -12.33 -21.81
N PHE A 34 27.46 -12.91 -23.01
CA PHE A 34 26.60 -14.07 -23.27
C PHE A 34 26.95 -15.32 -22.43
N GLY A 35 28.18 -15.42 -21.91
CA GLY A 35 28.66 -16.55 -21.11
C GLY A 35 28.61 -16.31 -19.60
N LYS A 36 28.37 -15.07 -19.14
CA LYS A 36 28.43 -14.70 -17.71
C LYS A 36 27.41 -15.44 -16.86
N HIS A 37 26.23 -15.78 -17.40
CA HIS A 37 25.22 -16.61 -16.73
C HIS A 37 25.78 -17.95 -16.20
N THR A 38 26.81 -18.52 -16.84
CA THR A 38 27.47 -19.76 -16.40
C THR A 38 28.37 -19.57 -15.17
N LYS A 39 28.76 -18.33 -14.85
CA LYS A 39 29.68 -17.98 -13.76
C LYS A 39 28.97 -17.43 -12.53
N VAL A 40 27.77 -16.86 -12.68
CA VAL A 40 26.97 -16.25 -11.61
C VAL A 40 26.88 -17.17 -10.38
N ARG A 41 26.53 -18.45 -10.58
CA ARG A 41 26.39 -19.41 -9.47
C ARG A 41 27.67 -19.57 -8.65
N ARG A 42 28.84 -19.54 -9.29
CA ARG A 42 30.14 -19.61 -8.60
C ARG A 42 30.39 -18.37 -7.75
N VAL A 43 30.03 -17.18 -8.27
CA VAL A 43 30.16 -15.92 -7.54
C VAL A 43 29.21 -15.89 -6.34
N LEU A 44 27.93 -16.27 -6.52
CA LEU A 44 26.94 -16.35 -5.44
C LEU A 44 27.37 -17.33 -4.33
N GLU A 45 27.94 -18.48 -4.69
CA GLU A 45 28.46 -19.42 -3.69
C GLU A 45 29.65 -18.85 -2.90
N SER A 46 30.57 -18.15 -3.57
CA SER A 46 31.68 -17.45 -2.91
C SER A 46 31.18 -16.32 -2.01
N LEU A 47 30.23 -15.49 -2.48
CA LEU A 47 29.59 -14.42 -1.71
C LEU A 47 28.95 -14.98 -0.45
N ARG A 48 28.14 -16.04 -0.56
CA ARG A 48 27.48 -16.70 0.58
C ARG A 48 28.48 -17.13 1.66
N ARG A 49 29.65 -17.63 1.26
CA ARG A 49 30.71 -18.05 2.20
C ARG A 49 31.40 -16.87 2.87
N VAL A 50 31.58 -15.75 2.16
CA VAL A 50 32.17 -14.52 2.71
C VAL A 50 31.18 -13.84 3.67
N LEU A 51 29.94 -13.65 3.24
CA LEU A 51 28.87 -13.01 4.01
C LEU A 51 28.60 -13.70 5.35
N ALA A 52 28.81 -15.02 5.43
CA ALA A 52 28.65 -15.78 6.67
C ALA A 52 29.82 -15.65 7.68
N GLN A 53 30.87 -14.88 7.38
CA GLN A 53 31.99 -14.67 8.28
C GLN A 53 31.90 -13.30 8.98
N PRO A 54 32.40 -13.17 10.23
CA PRO A 54 32.61 -11.86 10.85
C PRO A 54 33.46 -10.95 9.94
N GLY A 55 33.01 -9.73 9.69
CA GLY A 55 33.66 -8.79 8.76
C GLY A 55 33.37 -9.04 7.27
N GLY A 56 32.60 -10.09 6.93
CA GLY A 56 32.24 -10.45 5.56
C GLY A 56 31.46 -9.38 4.81
N LEU A 57 30.51 -8.72 5.47
CA LEU A 57 29.73 -7.62 4.89
C LEU A 57 30.62 -6.47 4.42
N ALA A 58 31.57 -6.04 5.26
CA ALA A 58 32.55 -5.01 4.92
C ALA A 58 33.42 -5.41 3.73
N ALA A 59 33.84 -6.68 3.69
CA ALA A 59 34.65 -7.21 2.61
C ALA A 59 33.90 -7.24 1.27
N VAL A 60 32.59 -7.52 1.28
CA VAL A 60 31.73 -7.49 0.08
C VAL A 60 31.44 -6.05 -0.36
N GLN A 61 31.11 -5.14 0.56
CA GLN A 61 30.91 -3.71 0.27
C GLN A 61 32.13 -3.10 -0.42
N ALA A 62 33.34 -3.38 0.08
CA ALA A 62 34.59 -2.90 -0.52
C ALA A 62 34.84 -3.43 -1.95
N ARG A 63 34.02 -4.37 -2.43
CA ARG A 63 34.07 -4.99 -3.76
C ARG A 63 32.83 -4.67 -4.60
N ALA A 64 31.93 -3.80 -4.13
CA ALA A 64 30.69 -3.47 -4.81
C ALA A 64 30.91 -3.13 -6.30
N GLN A 65 31.83 -2.19 -6.58
CA GLN A 65 32.17 -1.79 -7.94
C GLN A 65 32.65 -2.98 -8.79
N ALA A 66 33.58 -3.79 -8.27
CA ALA A 66 34.14 -4.93 -9.01
C ALA A 66 33.09 -6.02 -9.29
N LEU A 67 32.16 -6.25 -8.36
CA LEU A 67 31.05 -7.21 -8.53
C LEU A 67 30.09 -6.75 -9.63
N GLU A 68 29.76 -5.46 -9.65
CA GLU A 68 28.88 -4.87 -10.66
C GLU A 68 29.53 -4.83 -12.04
N GLU A 69 30.78 -4.37 -12.14
CA GLU A 69 31.54 -4.33 -13.39
C GLU A 69 31.79 -5.74 -13.96
N ALA A 70 31.96 -6.75 -13.10
CA ALA A 70 32.02 -8.15 -13.52
C ALA A 70 30.71 -8.65 -14.13
N GLY A 71 29.60 -7.95 -13.87
CA GLY A 71 28.27 -8.23 -14.40
C GLY A 71 27.42 -9.11 -13.51
N LEU A 72 27.62 -9.10 -12.18
CA LEU A 72 26.84 -9.90 -11.23
C LEU A 72 25.33 -9.71 -11.42
N PHE A 73 24.89 -8.46 -11.61
CA PHE A 73 23.50 -8.09 -11.72
C PHE A 73 22.94 -8.15 -13.15
N GLN A 74 23.77 -8.43 -14.17
CA GLN A 74 23.34 -8.38 -15.57
C GLN A 74 22.16 -9.31 -15.85
N GLY A 75 21.13 -8.78 -16.51
CA GLY A 75 19.91 -9.52 -16.85
C GLY A 75 18.93 -9.69 -15.68
N THR A 76 19.08 -8.90 -14.62
CA THR A 76 18.18 -8.87 -13.45
C THR A 76 17.77 -7.43 -13.14
N ASP A 77 16.72 -7.23 -12.33
CA ASP A 77 16.28 -5.89 -11.93
C ASP A 77 17.35 -5.14 -11.11
N TRP A 78 18.17 -5.87 -10.35
CA TRP A 78 19.31 -5.30 -9.63
C TRP A 78 20.37 -4.65 -10.55
N ALA A 79 20.32 -4.87 -11.88
CA ALA A 79 21.23 -4.21 -12.82
C ALA A 79 21.06 -2.68 -12.87
N SER A 80 19.89 -2.19 -12.50
CA SER A 80 19.55 -0.76 -12.49
C SER A 80 19.25 -0.36 -11.05
N PRO A 81 20.25 0.06 -10.25
CA PRO A 81 20.02 0.42 -8.86
C PRO A 81 19.08 1.62 -8.68
N GLU A 82 19.04 2.55 -9.65
CA GLU A 82 18.23 3.77 -9.61
C GLU A 82 16.70 3.55 -9.68
N ILE A 83 16.25 2.34 -9.98
CA ILE A 83 14.82 1.97 -10.06
C ILE A 83 14.38 0.98 -8.98
N LEU A 84 15.29 0.58 -8.08
CA LEU A 84 14.95 -0.39 -7.05
C LEU A 84 13.92 0.23 -6.10
N VAL A 85 12.95 -0.59 -5.68
CA VAL A 85 11.84 -0.17 -4.83
C VAL A 85 12.08 -0.68 -3.40
N PRO A 86 12.23 0.19 -2.39
CA PRO A 86 12.54 -0.20 -1.02
C PRO A 86 11.56 -1.20 -0.40
N SER A 87 10.26 -1.09 -0.70
CA SER A 87 9.23 -1.98 -0.16
C SER A 87 9.38 -3.43 -0.64
N LEU A 88 10.03 -3.68 -1.78
CA LEU A 88 10.24 -5.02 -2.33
C LEU A 88 11.46 -5.74 -1.73
N VAL A 89 12.41 -4.99 -1.14
CA VAL A 89 13.65 -5.53 -0.57
C VAL A 89 13.36 -6.55 0.53
N SER A 90 12.29 -6.33 1.31
CA SER A 90 11.87 -7.28 2.35
C SER A 90 11.61 -8.68 1.78
N GLY A 91 10.87 -8.76 0.67
CA GLY A 91 10.55 -10.03 0.01
C GLY A 91 11.80 -10.75 -0.48
N GLY A 92 12.77 -10.00 -1.04
CA GLY A 92 14.05 -10.54 -1.49
C GLY A 92 14.89 -11.11 -0.34
N LEU A 93 14.99 -10.38 0.77
CA LEU A 93 15.75 -10.79 1.95
C LEU A 93 15.12 -11.96 2.71
N HIS A 94 13.79 -12.05 2.70
CA HIS A 94 13.06 -13.12 3.38
C HIS A 94 12.79 -14.36 2.50
N SER A 95 13.25 -14.33 1.24
CA SER A 95 13.08 -15.42 0.28
C SER A 95 13.60 -16.76 0.81
N GLY A 96 12.84 -17.84 0.55
CA GLY A 96 13.30 -19.21 0.78
C GLY A 96 14.44 -19.64 -0.15
N VAL A 97 14.73 -18.85 -1.19
CA VAL A 97 15.82 -19.10 -2.15
C VAL A 97 17.06 -18.33 -1.72
N ALA A 98 18.06 -19.05 -1.20
CA ALA A 98 19.28 -18.43 -0.66
C ALA A 98 20.05 -17.57 -1.67
N ASP A 99 20.01 -17.91 -2.96
CA ASP A 99 20.68 -17.14 -4.02
C ASP A 99 20.04 -15.75 -4.18
N THR A 100 18.71 -15.64 -4.04
CA THR A 100 17.98 -14.36 -4.02
C THR A 100 18.40 -13.51 -2.82
N VAL A 101 18.46 -14.10 -1.62
CA VAL A 101 18.86 -13.35 -0.41
C VAL A 101 20.30 -12.84 -0.52
N VAL A 102 21.21 -13.64 -1.08
CA VAL A 102 22.60 -13.22 -1.31
C VAL A 102 22.69 -12.11 -2.36
N MET A 103 21.88 -12.18 -3.42
CA MET A 103 21.82 -11.14 -4.44
C MET A 103 21.32 -9.82 -3.84
N GLU A 104 20.20 -9.88 -3.11
CA GLU A 104 19.59 -8.73 -2.42
C GLU A 104 20.59 -8.11 -1.43
N ALA A 105 21.17 -8.90 -0.54
CA ALA A 105 22.17 -8.42 0.42
C ALA A 105 23.40 -7.79 -0.26
N THR A 106 23.81 -8.29 -1.42
CA THR A 106 24.92 -7.71 -2.18
C THR A 106 24.51 -6.41 -2.86
N SER A 107 23.26 -6.28 -3.33
CA SER A 107 22.70 -5.02 -3.83
C SER A 107 22.65 -3.96 -2.74
N GLU A 108 22.20 -4.29 -1.54
CA GLU A 108 22.18 -3.35 -0.40
C GLU A 108 23.59 -2.87 -0.03
N LEU A 109 24.59 -3.76 -0.05
CA LEU A 109 25.99 -3.39 0.17
C LEU A 109 26.56 -2.53 -0.97
N ARG A 110 26.09 -2.71 -2.22
CA ARG A 110 26.40 -1.80 -3.32
C ARG A 110 25.81 -0.41 -3.07
N MET A 111 24.52 -0.34 -2.72
CA MET A 111 23.87 0.94 -2.40
C MET A 111 24.62 1.65 -1.27
N LEU A 112 25.06 0.90 -0.25
CA LEU A 112 25.82 1.46 0.88
C LEU A 112 27.18 2.01 0.43
N ALA A 113 27.90 1.30 -0.44
CA ALA A 113 29.16 1.79 -1.01
C ALA A 113 28.95 3.10 -1.81
N VAL A 114 27.84 3.23 -2.54
CA VAL A 114 27.49 4.46 -3.27
C VAL A 114 27.15 5.60 -2.31
N ALA A 115 26.31 5.34 -1.31
CA ALA A 115 25.90 6.32 -0.30
C ALA A 115 27.08 6.90 0.51
N ARG A 116 28.12 6.09 0.72
CA ARG A 116 29.38 6.47 1.40
C ARG A 116 30.38 7.19 0.48
N GLY A 117 30.15 7.18 -0.83
CA GLY A 117 31.08 7.71 -1.82
C GLY A 117 32.29 6.80 -2.08
N ASP A 118 32.28 5.56 -1.57
CA ASP A 118 33.31 4.56 -1.83
C ASP A 118 33.21 4.03 -3.28
N PHE A 119 32.03 4.14 -3.88
CA PHE A 119 31.77 3.80 -5.28
C PHE A 119 30.97 4.92 -5.96
N VAL A 120 31.57 5.57 -6.95
CA VAL A 120 30.90 6.60 -7.76
C VAL A 120 30.12 5.91 -8.88
N HIS A 121 28.82 5.73 -8.69
CA HIS A 121 27.94 5.07 -9.66
C HIS A 121 27.56 6.03 -10.80
N PRO A 122 27.52 5.59 -12.07
CA PRO A 122 27.22 6.46 -13.22
C PRO A 122 25.78 6.98 -13.27
N THR A 123 24.80 6.23 -12.73
CA THR A 123 23.37 6.54 -12.81
C THR A 123 22.71 6.84 -11.47
N LEU A 124 23.43 6.68 -10.36
CA LEU A 124 22.86 6.81 -9.01
C LEU A 124 23.71 7.78 -8.16
N ALA A 125 23.09 8.84 -7.64
CA ALA A 125 23.76 9.76 -6.74
C ALA A 125 23.89 9.17 -5.32
N ALA A 126 24.92 9.61 -4.59
CA ALA A 126 25.13 9.17 -3.20
C ALA A 126 23.95 9.53 -2.27
N GLU A 127 23.25 10.64 -2.54
CA GLU A 127 22.09 11.05 -1.74
C GLU A 127 20.89 10.14 -2.00
N ASP A 128 20.61 9.82 -3.27
CA ASP A 128 19.53 8.89 -3.65
C ASP A 128 19.78 7.49 -3.08
N ALA A 129 21.03 7.03 -3.10
CA ALA A 129 21.42 5.75 -2.48
C ALA A 129 21.20 5.76 -0.97
N ARG A 130 21.49 6.88 -0.30
CA ARG A 130 21.24 7.06 1.13
C ARG A 130 19.73 7.02 1.42
N GLN A 131 18.95 7.78 0.67
CA GLN A 131 17.49 7.83 0.81
C GLN A 131 16.86 6.44 0.60
N PHE A 132 17.29 5.70 -0.42
CA PHE A 132 16.85 4.33 -0.65
C PHE A 132 17.12 3.44 0.57
N LEU A 133 18.34 3.45 1.09
CA LEU A 133 18.70 2.64 2.25
C LEU A 133 17.97 3.06 3.53
N SER A 134 17.75 4.35 3.75
CA SER A 134 16.90 4.83 4.85
C SER A 134 15.49 4.24 4.76
N GLN A 135 14.89 4.23 3.57
CA GLN A 135 13.57 3.65 3.33
C GLN A 135 13.56 2.12 3.50
N VAL A 136 14.61 1.42 3.08
CA VAL A 136 14.78 -0.02 3.31
C VAL A 136 14.87 -0.33 4.81
N LEU A 137 15.68 0.43 5.55
CA LEU A 137 15.79 0.33 7.00
C LEU A 137 14.44 0.60 7.68
N ALA A 138 13.73 1.65 7.26
CA ALA A 138 12.41 2.02 7.75
C ALA A 138 11.40 0.87 7.58
N ALA A 139 11.32 0.30 6.37
CA ALA A 139 10.39 -0.78 6.04
C ALA A 139 10.70 -2.11 6.77
N ASN A 140 11.95 -2.33 7.21
CA ASN A 140 12.36 -3.57 7.87
C ASN A 140 12.96 -3.35 9.25
N LEU A 141 12.46 -2.34 9.97
CA LEU A 141 12.96 -1.95 11.29
C LEU A 141 13.02 -3.11 12.30
N GLU A 142 12.14 -4.11 12.13
CA GLU A 142 12.17 -5.36 12.91
C GLU A 142 13.54 -6.02 12.95
N LEU A 143 14.25 -6.01 11.82
CA LEU A 143 15.54 -6.68 11.67
C LEU A 143 16.65 -5.99 12.46
N LEU A 144 16.51 -4.70 12.76
CA LEU A 144 17.46 -3.95 13.59
C LEU A 144 17.33 -4.31 15.07
N PHE A 145 16.11 -4.58 15.53
CA PHE A 145 15.78 -4.58 16.97
C PHE A 145 15.34 -5.93 17.53
N SER A 146 15.11 -6.95 16.70
CA SER A 146 14.65 -8.27 17.12
C SER A 146 15.68 -9.39 16.88
N GLN A 147 15.66 -10.41 17.73
CA GLN A 147 16.34 -11.68 17.47
C GLN A 147 15.54 -12.53 16.46
N PRO A 148 16.19 -13.42 15.67
CA PRO A 148 15.47 -14.29 14.74
C PRO A 148 14.40 -15.12 15.44
N SER A 149 13.16 -15.06 14.92
CA SER A 149 12.06 -15.89 15.40
C SER A 149 12.31 -17.37 15.07
N GLU A 150 11.66 -18.29 15.77
CA GLU A 150 11.85 -19.72 15.50
C GLU A 150 11.38 -20.10 14.09
N ALA A 151 10.33 -19.44 13.59
CA ALA A 151 9.84 -19.61 12.22
C ALA A 151 10.90 -19.17 11.18
N GLU A 152 11.54 -18.01 11.38
CA GLU A 152 12.62 -17.53 10.52
C GLU A 152 13.85 -18.43 10.56
N ARG A 153 14.19 -18.96 11.75
CA ARG A 153 15.31 -19.91 11.89
C ARG A 153 15.06 -21.20 11.13
N ILE A 154 13.82 -21.69 11.13
CA ILE A 154 13.43 -22.89 10.38
C ILE A 154 13.43 -22.61 8.87
N GLN A 155 12.93 -21.45 8.44
CA GLN A 155 12.76 -21.11 7.02
C GLN A 155 14.06 -20.65 6.34
N GLN A 156 14.88 -19.85 7.02
CA GLN A 156 16.05 -19.18 6.44
C GLN A 156 17.39 -19.68 6.99
N GLY A 157 17.37 -20.46 8.09
CA GLY A 157 18.57 -21.06 8.68
C GLY A 157 19.65 -20.02 9.02
N ARG A 158 20.87 -20.23 8.51
CA ARG A 158 22.01 -19.32 8.75
C ARG A 158 21.87 -17.95 8.08
N THR A 159 20.96 -17.80 7.12
CA THR A 159 20.74 -16.54 6.40
C THR A 159 19.94 -15.53 7.24
N ALA A 160 19.14 -15.99 8.21
CA ALA A 160 18.37 -15.12 9.10
C ALA A 160 19.25 -14.16 9.94
N GLN A 161 20.45 -14.61 10.32
CA GLN A 161 21.42 -13.78 11.05
C GLN A 161 22.14 -12.80 10.10
N LEU A 162 22.45 -13.24 8.88
CA LEU A 162 23.08 -12.40 7.86
C LEU A 162 22.26 -11.14 7.59
N VAL A 163 20.95 -11.31 7.41
CA VAL A 163 20.03 -10.20 7.12
C VAL A 163 20.06 -9.17 8.26
N ARG A 164 20.08 -9.60 9.52
CA ARG A 164 20.16 -8.67 10.67
C ARG A 164 21.51 -7.97 10.76
N ASP A 165 22.59 -8.69 10.51
CA ASP A 165 23.93 -8.11 10.53
C ASP A 165 24.11 -7.09 9.39
N LEU A 166 23.49 -7.33 8.23
CA LEU A 166 23.41 -6.38 7.12
C LEU A 166 22.71 -5.10 7.57
N PHE A 167 21.51 -5.20 8.14
CA PHE A 167 20.73 -4.04 8.59
C PHE A 167 21.47 -3.23 9.64
N ARG A 168 22.08 -3.90 10.63
CA ARG A 168 22.90 -3.23 11.65
C ARG A 168 24.05 -2.44 11.01
N ARG A 169 24.75 -3.03 10.03
CA ARG A 169 25.82 -2.34 9.30
C ARG A 169 25.32 -1.13 8.52
N VAL A 170 24.21 -1.27 7.80
CA VAL A 170 23.63 -0.16 7.03
C VAL A 170 23.25 0.99 7.98
N ALA A 171 22.61 0.68 9.12
CA ALA A 171 22.26 1.69 10.13
C ALA A 171 23.50 2.35 10.77
N ASP A 172 24.54 1.57 11.11
CA ASP A 172 25.78 2.08 11.71
C ASP A 172 26.55 3.02 10.74
N GLU A 173 26.44 2.81 9.42
CA GLU A 173 27.17 3.59 8.42
C GLU A 173 26.41 4.80 7.86
N ILE A 174 25.08 4.77 7.88
CA ILE A 174 24.20 5.88 7.43
C ILE A 174 23.86 6.81 8.59
N GLY A 175 23.68 6.28 9.79
CA GLY A 175 23.33 7.02 11.00
C GLY A 175 21.85 6.90 11.37
N TYR A 176 21.59 6.54 12.64
CA TYR A 176 20.24 6.28 13.16
C TYR A 176 19.31 7.50 13.09
N ASP A 177 19.82 8.72 13.33
CA ASP A 177 19.00 9.94 13.35
C ASP A 177 18.35 10.23 11.98
N SER A 178 19.11 10.15 10.88
CA SER A 178 18.57 10.37 9.52
C SER A 178 17.57 9.30 9.10
N VAL A 179 17.79 8.05 9.53
CA VAL A 179 16.89 6.93 9.23
C VAL A 179 15.55 7.11 9.94
N LEU A 180 15.57 7.63 11.17
CA LEU A 180 14.36 7.88 11.94
C LEU A 180 13.54 9.03 11.36
N ASP A 181 14.16 10.10 10.87
CA ASP A 181 13.46 11.22 10.22
C ASP A 181 12.77 10.75 8.92
N ASP A 182 13.47 10.02 8.05
CA ASP A 182 12.90 9.47 6.82
C ASP A 182 11.76 8.47 7.11
N LEU A 183 11.90 7.63 8.15
CA LEU A 183 10.86 6.71 8.61
C LEU A 183 9.61 7.45 9.08
N VAL A 184 9.75 8.58 9.75
CA VAL A 184 8.63 9.37 10.26
C VAL A 184 7.86 9.98 9.10
N ASP A 185 8.56 10.53 8.12
CA ASP A 185 7.94 11.04 6.90
C ASP A 185 7.19 9.94 6.14
N GLU A 186 7.75 8.73 6.11
CA GLU A 186 7.11 7.56 5.52
C GLU A 186 5.85 7.13 6.31
N ILE A 187 5.91 7.07 7.64
CA ILE A 187 4.74 6.80 8.48
C ILE A 187 3.65 7.83 8.22
N TRP A 188 4.00 9.12 8.15
CA TRP A 188 3.03 10.17 7.83
C TRP A 188 2.45 10.03 6.42
N ARG A 189 3.27 9.64 5.43
CA ARG A 189 2.83 9.38 4.06
C ARG A 189 1.79 8.26 4.02
N ILE A 190 2.00 7.17 4.77
CA ILE A 190 1.04 6.07 4.92
C ILE A 190 -0.23 6.56 5.63
N LEU A 191 -0.09 7.25 6.76
CA LEU A 191 -1.23 7.71 7.57
C LEU A 191 -2.12 8.72 6.84
N ARG A 192 -1.58 9.54 5.92
CA ARG A 192 -2.36 10.46 5.07
C ARG A 192 -3.38 9.72 4.19
N GLN A 193 -3.14 8.46 3.85
CA GLN A 193 -4.09 7.65 3.09
C GLN A 193 -5.21 7.07 3.96
N ARG A 194 -5.14 7.24 5.29
CA ARG A 194 -6.10 6.71 6.28
C ARG A 194 -6.46 5.23 6.02
N PRO A 195 -5.45 4.34 6.01
CA PRO A 195 -5.69 2.91 5.84
C PRO A 195 -6.52 2.36 7.01
N ILE A 196 -7.37 1.37 6.74
CA ILE A 196 -8.12 0.66 7.78
C ILE A 196 -7.16 -0.13 8.68
N GLN A 197 -6.16 -0.77 8.06
CA GLN A 197 -5.13 -1.52 8.76
C GLN A 197 -3.95 -0.60 9.10
N VAL A 198 -3.68 -0.48 10.39
CA VAL A 198 -2.63 0.41 10.94
C VAL A 198 -1.67 -0.35 11.85
N GLU A 199 -1.81 -1.67 11.96
CA GLU A 199 -1.07 -2.51 12.90
C GLU A 199 0.44 -2.44 12.67
N ALA A 200 0.87 -2.46 11.39
CA ALA A 200 2.28 -2.30 11.03
C ALA A 200 2.82 -0.92 11.47
N VAL A 201 2.04 0.14 11.26
CA VAL A 201 2.41 1.51 11.68
C VAL A 201 2.46 1.61 13.20
N GLN A 202 1.49 1.05 13.92
CA GLN A 202 1.47 1.01 15.37
C GLN A 202 2.66 0.22 15.94
N ALA A 203 3.02 -0.91 15.34
CA ALA A 203 4.18 -1.70 15.73
C ALA A 203 5.49 -0.90 15.55
N LEU A 204 5.63 -0.16 14.44
CA LEU A 204 6.77 0.73 14.21
C LEU A 204 6.84 1.83 15.28
N ILE A 205 5.75 2.55 15.53
CA ILE A 205 5.70 3.61 16.54
C ILE A 205 6.01 3.07 17.95
N THR A 206 5.49 1.89 18.29
CA THR A 206 5.76 1.22 19.57
C THR A 206 7.25 0.93 19.74
N ARG A 207 7.90 0.42 18.69
CA ARG A 207 9.34 0.11 18.72
C ARG A 207 10.19 1.37 18.84
N ILE A 208 9.86 2.43 18.11
CA ILE A 208 10.52 3.74 18.22
C ILE A 208 10.39 4.28 19.65
N SER A 209 9.20 4.15 20.26
CA SER A 209 8.96 4.56 21.66
C SER A 209 9.83 3.79 22.65
N VAL A 210 9.92 2.46 22.51
CA VAL A 210 10.77 1.62 23.37
C VAL A 210 12.24 2.01 23.22
N TYR A 211 12.71 2.17 21.98
CA TYR A 211 14.11 2.49 21.70
C TYR A 211 14.52 3.86 22.26
N ARG A 212 13.66 4.88 22.14
CA ARG A 212 13.93 6.22 22.68
C ARG A 212 14.03 6.25 24.20
N ASN A 213 13.34 5.34 24.89
CA ASN A 213 13.38 5.21 26.34
C ASN A 213 14.57 4.36 26.82
N ASP A 214 15.40 3.82 25.92
CA ASP A 214 16.62 3.09 26.26
C ASP A 214 17.74 4.07 26.70
N PRO A 215 18.24 3.99 27.94
CA PRO A 215 19.30 4.87 28.44
C PRO A 215 20.64 4.70 27.72
N ASP A 216 20.86 3.60 27.00
CA ASP A 216 22.08 3.34 26.22
C ASP A 216 21.96 3.79 24.75
N ALA A 217 20.77 4.25 24.30
CA ALA A 217 20.55 4.73 22.93
C ALA A 217 21.16 6.13 22.73
N ALA A 218 22.14 6.22 21.83
CA ALA A 218 22.81 7.47 21.46
C ALA A 218 22.02 8.23 20.38
N LEU A 219 20.81 8.70 20.69
CA LEU A 219 20.05 9.58 19.80
C LEU A 219 20.33 11.06 20.10
N GLY A 220 20.51 11.85 19.04
CA GLY A 220 20.61 13.31 19.15
C GLY A 220 19.30 13.92 19.66
N VAL A 221 19.39 14.95 20.51
CA VAL A 221 18.24 15.65 21.13
C VAL A 221 17.36 16.41 20.11
N SER A 222 17.73 16.43 18.82
CA SER A 222 17.23 17.40 17.83
C SER A 222 16.17 16.92 16.82
N SER A 223 15.91 15.61 16.69
CA SER A 223 15.04 15.02 15.64
C SER A 223 13.71 14.44 16.20
N GLY A 224 13.08 15.15 17.15
CA GLY A 224 12.05 14.55 18.02
C GLY A 224 10.58 14.87 17.75
N GLN A 225 10.24 16.01 17.13
CA GLN A 225 8.85 16.52 17.18
C GLN A 225 7.83 15.69 16.38
N GLY A 226 8.21 15.18 15.21
CA GLY A 226 7.35 14.33 14.39
C GLY A 226 7.07 12.98 15.05
N ILE A 227 8.11 12.38 15.63
CA ILE A 227 8.04 11.13 16.41
C ILE A 227 7.22 11.32 17.68
N ASP A 228 7.46 12.40 18.42
CA ASP A 228 6.74 12.73 19.66
C ASP A 228 5.23 12.76 19.42
N ARG A 229 4.80 13.37 18.31
CA ARG A 229 3.39 13.42 17.96
C ARG A 229 2.80 12.04 17.67
N LEU A 230 3.53 11.16 16.98
CA LEU A 230 3.07 9.80 16.69
C LEU A 230 2.98 8.95 17.97
N ILE A 231 4.00 9.01 18.83
CA ILE A 231 4.05 8.29 20.11
C ILE A 231 2.93 8.77 21.04
N THR A 232 2.80 10.09 21.22
CA THR A 232 1.76 10.67 22.10
C THR A 232 0.35 10.34 21.60
N SER A 233 0.13 10.25 20.29
CA SER A 233 -1.18 9.87 19.74
C SER A 233 -1.62 8.45 20.12
N LEU A 234 -0.70 7.56 20.50
CA LEU A 234 -1.01 6.19 20.95
C LEU A 234 -0.92 6.01 22.47
N PHE A 235 0.16 6.51 23.10
CA PHE A 235 0.53 6.14 24.48
C PHE A 235 0.38 7.26 25.51
N GLY A 236 0.21 8.52 25.07
CA GLY A 236 0.23 9.69 25.96
C GLY A 236 -0.64 10.83 25.44
N THR A 237 -1.84 10.49 24.96
CA THR A 237 -2.67 11.37 24.13
C THR A 237 -3.21 12.58 24.88
N THR A 238 -3.47 12.40 26.17
CA THR A 238 -4.10 13.39 27.04
C THR A 238 -3.41 13.40 28.41
N GLU A 239 -3.82 14.31 29.31
CA GLU A 239 -3.17 14.47 30.60
C GLU A 239 -3.29 13.18 31.44
N ALA A 240 -4.46 12.55 31.43
CA ALA A 240 -4.71 11.39 32.26
C ALA A 240 -4.05 10.09 31.78
N CYS A 241 -3.51 10.04 30.57
CA CYS A 241 -2.71 8.90 30.09
C CYS A 241 -1.28 9.28 29.69
N ARG A 242 -0.80 10.51 29.98
CA ARG A 242 0.52 11.00 29.54
C ARG A 242 1.68 10.06 29.89
N ASP A 243 1.59 9.39 31.04
CA ASP A 243 2.58 8.47 31.60
C ASP A 243 2.38 7.01 31.17
N ASP A 244 1.48 6.73 30.22
CA ASP A 244 1.08 5.38 29.78
C ASP A 244 0.71 4.45 30.96
N PRO A 245 -0.29 4.82 31.79
CA PRO A 245 -0.51 4.19 33.10
C PRO A 245 -1.17 2.80 33.06
N GLY A 246 -1.56 2.32 31.87
CA GLY A 246 -2.41 1.15 31.67
C GLY A 246 -3.90 1.44 31.81
N VAL A 247 -4.72 0.64 31.12
CA VAL A 247 -6.17 0.89 30.94
C VAL A 247 -6.93 0.92 32.27
N ASP A 248 -6.56 0.08 33.24
CA ASP A 248 -7.24 0.01 34.54
C ASP A 248 -7.02 1.28 35.40
N VAL A 249 -5.79 1.80 35.38
CA VAL A 249 -5.44 3.03 36.09
C VAL A 249 -6.08 4.22 35.40
N PHE A 250 -6.08 4.25 34.06
CA PHE A 250 -6.75 5.28 33.29
C PHE A 250 -8.26 5.33 33.60
N ARG A 251 -8.96 4.18 33.62
CA ARG A 251 -10.37 4.08 34.03
C ARG A 251 -10.61 4.67 35.42
N SER A 252 -9.75 4.34 36.38
CA SER A 252 -9.85 4.90 37.74
C SER A 252 -9.67 6.42 37.78
N ARG A 253 -8.84 6.98 36.89
CA ARG A 253 -8.67 8.44 36.74
C ARG A 253 -9.94 9.08 36.16
N LEU A 254 -10.59 8.45 35.18
CA LEU A 254 -11.86 8.96 34.61
C LEU A 254 -12.98 9.05 35.66
N GLU A 255 -13.09 8.05 36.54
CA GLU A 255 -14.10 8.03 37.63
C GLU A 255 -13.95 9.20 38.62
N ALA A 256 -12.74 9.75 38.75
CA ALA A 256 -12.45 10.88 39.63
C ALA A 256 -12.65 12.25 38.95
N MET A 257 -12.88 12.29 37.64
CA MET A 257 -13.04 13.55 36.89
C MET A 257 -14.45 14.11 37.01
N ASP A 258 -14.54 15.44 36.94
CA ASP A 258 -15.80 16.11 36.69
C ASP A 258 -16.09 16.19 35.18
N THR A 259 -17.27 16.70 34.82
CA THR A 259 -17.69 16.85 33.41
C THR A 259 -16.69 17.67 32.59
N GLY A 260 -16.04 18.67 33.18
CA GLY A 260 -15.04 19.50 32.49
C GLY A 260 -13.76 18.72 32.17
N GLY A 261 -13.28 17.91 33.11
CA GLY A 261 -12.16 16.99 32.90
C GLY A 261 -12.46 15.95 31.82
N LEU A 262 -13.64 15.33 31.87
CA LEU A 262 -14.08 14.38 30.85
C LEU A 262 -14.17 15.01 29.45
N GLN A 263 -14.67 16.25 29.35
CA GLN A 263 -14.72 16.97 28.08
C GLN A 263 -13.32 17.30 27.55
N TYR A 264 -12.39 17.69 28.43
CA TYR A 264 -11.00 17.96 28.06
C TYR A 264 -10.33 16.71 27.49
N GLU A 265 -10.49 15.57 28.16
CA GLU A 265 -9.99 14.27 27.69
C GLU A 265 -10.63 13.89 26.34
N ALA A 266 -11.96 13.97 26.24
CA ALA A 266 -12.70 13.67 25.00
C ALA A 266 -12.19 14.49 23.81
N THR A 267 -12.06 15.80 23.98
CA THR A 267 -11.57 16.70 22.92
C THR A 267 -10.12 16.39 22.53
N GLY A 268 -9.28 16.04 23.51
CA GLY A 268 -7.88 15.69 23.29
C GLY A 268 -7.72 14.42 22.45
N PHE A 269 -8.45 13.35 22.80
CA PHE A 269 -8.46 12.11 22.01
C PHE A 269 -9.04 12.32 20.60
N ALA A 270 -10.15 13.05 20.48
CA ALA A 270 -10.74 13.37 19.19
C ALA A 270 -9.74 14.07 18.26
N ARG A 271 -9.06 15.09 18.78
CA ARG A 271 -8.06 15.85 18.01
C ARG A 271 -6.90 14.95 17.55
N ALA A 272 -6.31 14.18 18.45
CA ALA A 272 -5.20 13.30 18.11
C ALA A 272 -5.60 12.25 17.06
N MET A 273 -6.81 11.69 17.21
CA MET A 273 -7.38 10.73 16.27
C MET A 273 -7.58 11.34 14.88
N HIS A 274 -8.21 12.51 14.77
CA HIS A 274 -8.46 13.15 13.47
C HIS A 274 -7.19 13.67 12.79
N ASP A 275 -6.22 14.14 13.59
CA ASP A 275 -4.92 14.61 13.09
C ASP A 275 -4.10 13.47 12.48
N THR A 276 -4.01 12.34 13.18
CA THR A 276 -3.12 11.23 12.80
C THR A 276 -3.81 10.11 12.04
N GLY A 277 -5.12 9.93 12.21
CA GLY A 277 -5.84 8.72 11.82
C GLY A 277 -5.57 7.52 12.74
N LEU A 278 -4.77 7.66 13.79
CA LEU A 278 -4.49 6.60 14.77
C LEU A 278 -5.40 6.75 15.99
N VAL A 279 -5.89 5.62 16.51
CA VAL A 279 -6.69 5.62 17.74
C VAL A 279 -5.92 4.97 18.89
N SER A 280 -5.73 5.73 19.96
CA SER A 280 -5.18 5.20 21.21
C SER A 280 -6.12 4.15 21.84
N PRO A 281 -5.61 3.04 22.40
CA PRO A 281 -6.40 2.11 23.20
C PRO A 281 -7.12 2.76 24.40
N TYR A 282 -6.57 3.84 24.96
CA TYR A 282 -7.22 4.63 26.02
C TYR A 282 -8.49 5.33 25.55
N HIS A 283 -8.58 5.68 24.26
CA HIS A 283 -9.79 6.26 23.69
C HIS A 283 -10.95 5.27 23.71
N ALA A 284 -10.68 3.97 23.49
CA ALA A 284 -11.69 2.93 23.60
C ALA A 284 -12.27 2.85 25.02
N GLU A 285 -11.42 2.97 26.04
CA GLU A 285 -11.85 3.00 27.43
C GLU A 285 -12.67 4.25 27.75
N LEU A 286 -12.18 5.43 27.34
CA LEU A 286 -12.90 6.70 27.51
C LEU A 286 -14.29 6.65 26.87
N LEU A 287 -14.38 6.24 25.60
CA LEU A 287 -15.63 6.24 24.87
C LEU A 287 -16.68 5.33 25.52
N ARG A 288 -16.27 4.15 26.00
CA ARG A 288 -17.14 3.23 26.73
C ARG A 288 -17.58 3.79 28.08
N PHE A 289 -16.71 4.54 28.77
CA PHE A 289 -17.05 5.23 30.00
C PHE A 289 -18.13 6.31 29.74
N LEU A 290 -17.93 7.13 28.71
CA LEU A 290 -18.81 8.25 28.36
C LEU A 290 -20.22 7.83 27.91
N LEU A 291 -20.40 6.61 27.39
CA LEU A 291 -21.73 6.06 27.05
C LEU A 291 -22.74 6.16 28.21
N ARG A 292 -22.27 6.08 29.46
CA ARG A 292 -23.12 6.15 30.65
C ARG A 292 -23.31 7.56 31.19
N GLU A 293 -22.51 8.52 30.71
CA GLU A 293 -22.45 9.88 31.23
C GLU A 293 -23.26 10.84 30.36
N SER A 294 -22.98 10.92 29.05
CA SER A 294 -23.59 11.91 28.17
C SER A 294 -23.32 11.68 26.69
N ASP A 295 -24.39 11.67 25.87
CA ASP A 295 -24.29 11.67 24.40
C ASP A 295 -23.53 12.89 23.86
N TYR A 296 -23.58 14.02 24.56
CA TYR A 296 -22.80 15.19 24.20
C TYR A 296 -21.30 14.88 24.27
N LEU A 297 -20.84 14.26 25.35
CA LEU A 297 -19.43 13.90 25.53
C LEU A 297 -19.00 12.77 24.59
N VAL A 298 -19.89 11.82 24.26
CA VAL A 298 -19.64 10.83 23.20
C VAL A 298 -19.39 11.52 21.86
N GLY A 299 -20.19 12.54 21.52
CA GLY A 299 -19.98 13.37 20.33
C GLY A 299 -18.67 14.15 20.36
N GLU A 300 -18.26 14.68 21.51
CA GLU A 300 -16.95 15.34 21.68
C GLU A 300 -15.79 14.36 21.50
N ALA A 301 -15.85 13.15 22.08
CA ALA A 301 -14.80 12.14 22.00
C ALA A 301 -14.61 11.61 20.57
N LEU A 302 -15.69 11.47 19.82
CA LEU A 302 -15.65 11.12 18.40
C LEU A 302 -15.21 12.29 17.50
N GLY A 303 -15.25 13.52 18.00
CA GLY A 303 -14.95 14.73 17.22
C GLY A 303 -15.98 15.00 16.12
N LEU A 304 -17.26 14.69 16.36
CA LEU A 304 -18.29 14.74 15.33
C LEU A 304 -18.61 16.16 14.89
N SER A 305 -18.81 16.32 13.58
CA SER A 305 -19.44 17.51 12.99
C SER A 305 -20.92 17.62 13.38
N ASP A 306 -21.58 18.70 12.95
CA ASP A 306 -23.02 18.84 13.13
C ASP A 306 -23.81 17.68 12.48
N ILE A 307 -23.35 17.13 11.35
CA ILE A 307 -23.99 15.99 10.69
C ILE A 307 -23.90 14.77 11.60
N GLY A 308 -22.70 14.42 12.05
CA GLY A 308 -22.47 13.28 12.92
C GLY A 308 -23.19 13.40 14.26
N ARG A 309 -23.24 14.60 14.86
CA ARG A 309 -24.01 14.83 16.10
C ARG A 309 -25.50 14.61 15.92
N ASN A 310 -26.07 15.07 14.80
CA ASN A 310 -27.47 14.79 14.49
C ASN A 310 -27.72 13.29 14.24
N CYS A 311 -26.79 12.59 13.57
CA CYS A 311 -26.86 11.14 13.42
C CYS A 311 -26.83 10.42 14.78
N LEU A 312 -25.88 10.77 15.66
CA LEU A 312 -25.76 10.23 17.00
C LEU A 312 -27.05 10.42 17.80
N LEU A 313 -27.61 11.63 17.81
CA LEU A 313 -28.84 11.94 18.56
C LEU A 313 -30.05 11.19 18.01
N ARG A 314 -30.17 11.06 16.68
CA ARG A 314 -31.31 10.38 16.04
C ARG A 314 -31.26 8.87 16.20
N TYR A 315 -30.06 8.28 16.17
CA TYR A 315 -29.84 6.83 16.16
C TYR A 315 -29.06 6.35 17.38
N SER A 316 -29.23 7.03 18.53
CA SER A 316 -28.42 6.82 19.74
C SER A 316 -28.38 5.37 20.20
N GLU A 317 -29.51 4.68 20.21
CA GLU A 317 -29.59 3.27 20.59
C GLU A 317 -28.69 2.37 19.72
N LEU A 318 -28.70 2.58 18.41
CA LEU A 318 -27.84 1.83 17.48
C LEU A 318 -26.37 2.18 17.73
N VAL A 319 -26.04 3.47 17.84
CA VAL A 319 -24.65 3.92 18.01
C VAL A 319 -24.06 3.42 19.33
N HIS A 320 -24.83 3.50 20.42
CA HIS A 320 -24.45 2.94 21.71
C HIS A 320 -24.18 1.45 21.60
N ARG A 321 -25.08 0.71 20.93
CA ARG A 321 -24.91 -0.73 20.76
C ARG A 321 -23.68 -1.09 19.91
N LEU A 322 -23.40 -0.32 18.87
CA LEU A 322 -22.19 -0.47 18.05
C LEU A 322 -20.94 -0.25 18.91
N ILE A 323 -20.90 0.79 19.75
CA ILE A 323 -19.77 1.06 20.65
C ILE A 323 -19.60 -0.08 21.67
N GLU A 324 -20.69 -0.52 22.31
CA GLU A 324 -20.65 -1.61 23.30
C GLU A 324 -20.05 -2.90 22.74
N VAL A 325 -20.39 -3.25 21.50
CA VAL A 325 -19.96 -4.48 20.84
C VAL A 325 -18.57 -4.34 20.22
N ALA A 326 -18.32 -3.28 19.45
CA ALA A 326 -17.13 -3.18 18.60
C ALA A 326 -15.94 -2.50 19.26
N VAL A 327 -16.15 -1.57 20.20
CA VAL A 327 -15.08 -0.75 20.76
C VAL A 327 -14.44 -1.45 21.96
N HIS A 328 -13.21 -1.93 21.77
CA HIS A 328 -12.32 -2.50 22.78
C HIS A 328 -10.91 -1.94 22.56
N PRO A 329 -10.00 -2.02 23.54
CA PRO A 329 -8.61 -1.59 23.34
C PRO A 329 -7.95 -2.22 22.10
N GLN A 330 -8.22 -3.49 21.80
CA GLN A 330 -7.66 -4.21 20.63
C GLN A 330 -8.34 -3.87 19.30
N THR A 331 -9.48 -3.17 19.34
CA THR A 331 -10.25 -2.72 18.16
C THR A 331 -10.46 -1.21 18.19
N ALA A 332 -9.61 -0.47 18.92
CA ALA A 332 -9.76 0.96 19.14
C ALA A 332 -9.82 1.74 17.82
N GLN A 333 -9.11 1.27 16.79
CA GLN A 333 -9.13 1.87 15.44
C GLN A 333 -10.55 2.02 14.85
N SER A 334 -11.49 1.16 15.23
CA SER A 334 -12.89 1.25 14.78
C SER A 334 -13.62 2.52 15.25
N ILE A 335 -13.10 3.23 16.26
CA ILE A 335 -13.65 4.53 16.71
C ILE A 335 -13.52 5.58 15.61
N TYR A 336 -12.41 5.60 14.88
CA TYR A 336 -12.23 6.53 13.77
C TYR A 336 -13.19 6.20 12.62
N GLY A 337 -13.36 4.90 12.32
CA GLY A 337 -14.39 4.42 11.39
C GLY A 337 -15.80 4.84 11.79
N LEU A 338 -16.16 4.68 13.06
CA LEU A 338 -17.46 5.11 13.59
C LEU A 338 -17.66 6.62 13.47
N ALA A 339 -16.66 7.42 13.82
CA ALA A 339 -16.73 8.88 13.72
C ALA A 339 -17.02 9.32 12.27
N LEU A 340 -16.26 8.79 11.31
CA LEU A 340 -16.43 9.12 9.90
C LEU A 340 -17.74 8.57 9.33
N LEU A 341 -18.18 7.38 9.73
CA LEU A 341 -19.48 6.82 9.34
C LEU A 341 -20.62 7.77 9.72
N LEU A 342 -20.60 8.30 10.95
CA LEU A 342 -21.61 9.23 11.43
C LEU A 342 -21.55 10.56 10.68
N ASP A 343 -20.36 11.10 10.44
CA ASP A 343 -20.18 12.37 9.70
C ASP A 343 -20.50 12.26 8.21
N ARG A 344 -20.39 11.07 7.62
CA ARG A 344 -20.90 10.81 6.26
C ARG A 344 -22.42 10.85 6.19
N GLY A 345 -23.13 10.71 7.30
CA GLY A 345 -24.59 10.75 7.34
C GLY A 345 -25.29 9.53 6.75
N ILE A 346 -24.58 8.43 6.45
CA ILE A 346 -25.15 7.26 5.75
C ILE A 346 -26.25 6.55 6.57
N LEU A 347 -26.37 6.81 7.87
CA LEU A 347 -27.48 6.30 8.68
C LEU A 347 -28.85 6.89 8.30
N TYR A 348 -28.88 7.99 7.53
CA TYR A 348 -30.13 8.53 6.99
C TYR A 348 -30.67 7.73 5.81
N GLU A 349 -29.86 6.87 5.20
CA GLU A 349 -30.31 5.95 4.16
C GLU A 349 -31.19 4.87 4.82
N PRO A 350 -32.46 4.72 4.39
CA PRO A 350 -33.41 3.80 5.02
C PRO A 350 -32.93 2.35 5.24
N PRO A 351 -32.16 1.71 4.32
CA PRO A 351 -31.75 0.32 4.52
C PRO A 351 -30.58 0.13 5.49
N VAL A 352 -29.77 1.17 5.75
CA VAL A 352 -28.50 1.04 6.48
C VAL A 352 -28.72 0.70 7.97
N VAL A 353 -29.63 1.42 8.65
CA VAL A 353 -29.91 1.20 10.08
C VAL A 353 -30.41 -0.23 10.37
N PRO A 354 -31.44 -0.77 9.66
CA PRO A 354 -31.84 -2.17 9.80
C PRO A 354 -30.72 -3.16 9.46
N ALA A 355 -29.89 -2.88 8.44
CA ALA A 355 -28.79 -3.74 8.05
C ALA A 355 -27.69 -3.81 9.15
N LEU A 356 -27.39 -2.70 9.83
CA LEU A 356 -26.46 -2.69 10.96
C LEU A 356 -27.01 -3.42 12.19
N TRP A 357 -28.30 -3.31 12.48
CA TRP A 357 -28.94 -4.14 13.52
C TRP A 357 -28.85 -5.64 13.21
N ARG A 358 -29.03 -6.01 11.94
CA ARG A 358 -28.81 -7.39 11.48
C ARG A 358 -27.34 -7.80 11.63
N GLN A 359 -26.39 -6.90 11.35
CA GLN A 359 -24.96 -7.17 11.53
C GLN A 359 -24.60 -7.42 12.99
N LEU A 360 -25.18 -6.65 13.92
CA LEU A 360 -25.01 -6.83 15.37
C LEU A 360 -25.59 -8.17 15.88
N ALA A 361 -26.67 -8.65 15.26
CA ALA A 361 -27.33 -9.90 15.62
C ALA A 361 -26.78 -11.13 14.88
N LEU A 362 -25.74 -10.96 14.06
CA LEU A 362 -25.27 -12.00 13.15
C LEU A 362 -24.63 -13.19 13.88
N GLU A 363 -25.10 -14.39 13.57
CA GLU A 363 -24.45 -15.62 13.95
C GLU A 363 -23.40 -16.01 12.90
N LEU A 364 -22.13 -15.91 13.28
CA LEU A 364 -21.01 -16.27 12.40
C LEU A 364 -20.94 -17.78 12.16
N SER A 365 -20.69 -18.18 10.92
CA SER A 365 -20.38 -19.56 10.57
C SER A 365 -19.12 -20.07 11.29
N PRO A 366 -18.95 -21.39 11.46
CA PRO A 366 -17.73 -21.95 12.05
C PRO A 366 -16.46 -21.50 11.31
N VAL A 367 -16.50 -21.45 9.97
CA VAL A 367 -15.38 -21.03 9.13
C VAL A 367 -15.03 -19.57 9.36
N ALA A 368 -16.03 -18.68 9.39
CA ALA A 368 -15.80 -17.26 9.63
C ALA A 368 -15.21 -17.00 11.04
N ARG A 369 -15.69 -17.72 12.06
CA ARG A 369 -15.13 -17.65 13.41
C ARG A 369 -13.68 -18.09 13.45
N GLU A 370 -13.37 -19.24 12.84
CA GLU A 370 -12.02 -19.79 12.79
C GLU A 370 -11.07 -18.79 12.12
N ARG A 371 -11.41 -18.28 10.93
CA ARG A 371 -10.58 -17.29 10.22
C ARG A 371 -10.30 -16.04 11.06
N LEU A 372 -11.34 -15.45 11.64
CA LEU A 372 -11.18 -14.26 12.47
C LEU A 372 -10.33 -14.52 13.72
N THR A 373 -10.55 -15.64 14.41
CA THR A 373 -9.75 -16.04 15.58
C THR A 373 -8.30 -16.32 15.20
N THR A 374 -8.04 -16.99 14.07
CA THR A 374 -6.67 -17.30 13.63
C THR A 374 -5.87 -16.03 13.34
N VAL A 375 -6.47 -15.02 12.73
CA VAL A 375 -5.77 -13.77 12.37
C VAL A 375 -5.71 -12.79 13.54
N PHE A 376 -6.80 -12.60 14.27
CA PHE A 376 -6.93 -11.52 15.25
C PHE A 376 -6.97 -11.97 16.72
N GLY A 377 -6.90 -13.28 16.97
CA GLY A 377 -7.05 -13.88 18.29
C GLY A 377 -8.50 -13.87 18.81
N ASP A 378 -8.68 -14.39 20.03
CA ASP A 378 -10.00 -14.59 20.65
C ASP A 378 -10.56 -13.37 21.38
N VAL A 379 -9.75 -12.31 21.57
CA VAL A 379 -10.13 -11.13 22.35
C VAL A 379 -9.92 -9.83 21.56
N PRO A 380 -10.97 -9.01 21.39
CA PRO A 380 -12.37 -9.34 21.63
C PRO A 380 -12.85 -10.44 20.66
N GLY A 381 -13.99 -11.07 20.98
CA GLY A 381 -14.50 -12.19 20.19
C GLY A 381 -14.76 -11.85 18.72
N PRO A 382 -14.88 -12.86 17.83
CA PRO A 382 -14.93 -12.65 16.38
C PRO A 382 -16.10 -11.78 15.92
N GLN A 383 -17.24 -11.78 16.62
CA GLN A 383 -18.35 -10.86 16.34
C GLN A 383 -17.96 -9.39 16.53
N ALA A 384 -17.26 -9.07 17.62
CA ALA A 384 -16.78 -7.72 17.89
C ALA A 384 -15.75 -7.29 16.83
N ARG A 385 -14.84 -8.19 16.44
CA ARG A 385 -13.88 -7.97 15.36
C ARG A 385 -14.56 -7.66 14.03
N LEU A 386 -15.59 -8.43 13.65
CA LEU A 386 -16.32 -8.20 12.41
C LEU A 386 -17.08 -6.87 12.44
N VAL A 387 -17.79 -6.55 13.53
CA VAL A 387 -18.50 -5.26 13.64
C VAL A 387 -17.51 -4.10 13.61
N ALA A 388 -16.37 -4.21 14.29
CA ALA A 388 -15.29 -3.22 14.22
C ALA A 388 -14.78 -3.01 12.78
N GLY A 389 -14.56 -4.10 12.02
CA GLY A 389 -14.20 -4.03 10.61
C GLY A 389 -15.26 -3.37 9.75
N VAL A 390 -16.54 -3.67 9.98
CA VAL A 390 -17.68 -3.04 9.27
C VAL A 390 -17.71 -1.53 9.52
N LEU A 391 -17.52 -1.08 10.77
CA LEU A 391 -17.45 0.34 11.10
C LEU A 391 -16.27 1.03 10.41
N SER A 392 -15.09 0.39 10.43
CA SER A 392 -13.91 0.91 9.74
C SER A 392 -14.13 1.03 8.23
N MET A 393 -14.69 0.01 7.58
CA MET A 393 -14.91 0.00 6.14
C MET A 393 -15.95 1.03 5.70
N LEU A 394 -17.07 1.14 6.44
CA LEU A 394 -18.10 2.14 6.20
C LEU A 394 -17.65 3.57 6.54
N GLY A 395 -16.74 3.75 7.50
CA GLY A 395 -16.16 5.07 7.79
C GLY A 395 -15.08 5.49 6.79
N GLN A 396 -14.30 4.53 6.31
CA GLN A 396 -13.08 4.75 5.50
C GLN A 396 -13.13 3.93 4.20
N PRO A 397 -14.04 4.23 3.25
CA PRO A 397 -14.16 3.48 2.00
C PRO A 397 -12.84 3.45 1.20
N LEU A 398 -12.04 4.51 1.26
CA LEU A 398 -10.75 4.62 0.57
C LEU A 398 -9.56 4.10 1.39
N GLY A 399 -9.81 3.57 2.59
CA GLY A 399 -8.79 2.95 3.44
C GLY A 399 -8.68 1.43 3.26
N VAL A 400 -9.48 0.83 2.37
CA VAL A 400 -9.46 -0.61 2.08
C VAL A 400 -8.17 -0.97 1.35
N GLY A 401 -7.42 -1.94 1.87
CA GLY A 401 -6.20 -2.44 1.25
C GLY A 401 -6.38 -3.84 0.68
N GLN A 402 -5.64 -4.18 -0.37
CA GLN A 402 -5.55 -5.56 -0.88
C GLN A 402 -4.47 -6.39 -0.18
N GLY A 403 -3.59 -5.76 0.61
CA GLY A 403 -2.40 -6.40 1.17
C GLY A 403 -1.44 -6.87 0.07
N ASP A 404 -0.73 -7.97 0.33
CA ASP A 404 0.18 -8.62 -0.62
C ASP A 404 -0.57 -9.57 -1.59
N ASN A 405 -1.89 -9.43 -1.70
CA ASN A 405 -2.75 -10.34 -2.46
C ASN A 405 -3.11 -9.78 -3.84
N PRO A 406 -3.18 -10.61 -4.90
CA PRO A 406 -3.57 -10.18 -6.24
C PRO A 406 -5.09 -10.01 -6.39
N THR A 407 -5.74 -9.30 -5.46
CA THR A 407 -7.20 -9.22 -5.32
C THR A 407 -7.73 -7.79 -5.47
N CYS A 408 -7.03 -6.95 -6.26
CA CYS A 408 -7.34 -5.53 -6.48
C CYS A 408 -8.81 -5.26 -6.84
N GLN A 409 -9.42 -6.13 -7.63
CA GLN A 409 -10.82 -5.98 -8.05
C GLN A 409 -11.78 -6.13 -6.85
N SER A 410 -11.57 -7.13 -5.99
CA SER A 410 -12.37 -7.33 -4.79
C SER A 410 -12.22 -6.18 -3.80
N ALA A 411 -11.00 -5.68 -3.58
CA ALA A 411 -10.75 -4.54 -2.71
C ALA A 411 -11.45 -3.26 -3.23
N ARG A 412 -11.38 -3.03 -4.56
CA ARG A 412 -12.07 -1.89 -5.21
C ARG A 412 -13.58 -2.03 -5.15
N ALA A 413 -14.13 -3.23 -5.31
CA ALA A 413 -15.56 -3.47 -5.17
C ALA A 413 -16.03 -3.14 -3.74
N LEU A 414 -15.35 -3.64 -2.71
CA LEU A 414 -15.66 -3.32 -1.30
C LEU A 414 -15.58 -1.81 -1.02
N SER A 415 -14.54 -1.14 -1.54
CA SER A 415 -14.38 0.32 -1.45
C SER A 415 -15.54 1.07 -2.11
N MET A 416 -15.89 0.72 -3.35
CA MET A 416 -16.99 1.35 -4.10
C MET A 416 -18.35 1.11 -3.44
N TRP A 417 -18.62 -0.10 -2.94
CA TRP A 417 -19.87 -0.40 -2.24
C TRP A 417 -19.96 0.37 -0.92
N SER A 418 -18.88 0.45 -0.15
CA SER A 418 -18.84 1.31 1.04
C SER A 418 -19.12 2.77 0.71
N TYR A 419 -18.65 3.24 -0.45
CA TYR A 419 -18.81 4.63 -0.89
C TYR A 419 -20.22 4.94 -1.42
N ASN A 420 -20.77 4.09 -2.31
CA ASN A 420 -21.99 4.35 -3.08
C ASN A 420 -23.23 3.57 -2.61
N ASP A 421 -23.05 2.36 -2.07
CA ASP A 421 -24.13 1.38 -1.86
C ASP A 421 -23.87 0.57 -0.56
N PRO A 422 -23.90 1.24 0.61
CA PRO A 422 -23.47 0.64 1.87
C PRO A 422 -24.37 -0.51 2.33
N ASP A 423 -25.65 -0.54 1.94
CA ASP A 423 -26.51 -1.68 2.26
C ASP A 423 -26.20 -2.92 1.41
N TYR A 424 -25.81 -2.75 0.13
CA TYR A 424 -25.28 -3.84 -0.67
C TYR A 424 -24.00 -4.44 -0.05
N LEU A 425 -23.06 -3.59 0.39
CA LEU A 425 -21.87 -4.04 1.13
C LEU A 425 -22.27 -4.88 2.35
N LEU A 426 -23.16 -4.36 3.20
CA LEU A 426 -23.62 -5.06 4.41
C LEU A 426 -24.30 -6.40 4.07
N GLN A 427 -24.99 -6.49 2.93
CA GLN A 427 -25.55 -7.75 2.46
C GLN A 427 -24.46 -8.77 2.06
N MET A 428 -23.42 -8.33 1.35
CA MET A 428 -22.28 -9.20 1.00
C MET A 428 -21.57 -9.73 2.24
N VAL A 429 -21.37 -8.88 3.25
CA VAL A 429 -20.74 -9.28 4.53
C VAL A 429 -21.57 -10.33 5.25
N VAL A 430 -22.90 -10.16 5.32
CA VAL A 430 -23.80 -11.14 5.94
C VAL A 430 -23.69 -12.50 5.27
N TRP A 431 -23.72 -12.53 3.94
CA TRP A 431 -23.59 -13.75 3.15
C TRP A 431 -22.23 -14.43 3.36
N ALA A 432 -21.12 -13.70 3.27
CA ALA A 432 -19.80 -14.26 3.54
C ALA A 432 -19.66 -14.79 4.98
N ALA A 433 -20.12 -14.03 5.97
CA ALA A 433 -19.88 -14.34 7.38
C ALA A 433 -20.82 -15.42 7.96
N ARG A 434 -22.11 -15.38 7.63
CA ARG A 434 -23.11 -16.34 8.12
C ARG A 434 -23.18 -17.57 7.25
N ASP A 435 -23.21 -17.37 5.93
CA ASP A 435 -23.50 -18.45 4.99
C ASP A 435 -22.25 -19.08 4.42
N ASP A 436 -21.05 -18.50 4.56
CA ASP A 436 -19.83 -18.96 3.86
C ASP A 436 -20.08 -19.13 2.35
N GLU A 437 -20.86 -18.21 1.80
CA GLU A 437 -21.31 -18.18 0.41
C GLU A 437 -21.75 -16.76 0.04
N VAL A 438 -21.22 -16.21 -1.05
CA VAL A 438 -21.75 -15.03 -1.73
C VAL A 438 -22.42 -15.45 -3.04
N LEU A 439 -23.57 -14.84 -3.34
CA LEU A 439 -24.31 -15.01 -4.58
C LEU A 439 -24.34 -13.69 -5.35
N MET A 440 -23.78 -13.65 -6.55
CA MET A 440 -23.87 -12.50 -7.46
C MET A 440 -24.51 -12.91 -8.78
N HIS A 441 -24.86 -11.95 -9.62
CA HIS A 441 -25.36 -12.22 -10.96
C HIS A 441 -24.34 -11.74 -11.99
N PHE A 442 -24.29 -12.44 -13.11
CA PHE A 442 -23.57 -12.02 -14.31
C PHE A 442 -24.53 -12.16 -15.49
N GLU A 443 -24.94 -11.03 -16.06
CA GLU A 443 -25.89 -10.96 -17.19
C GLU A 443 -27.21 -11.70 -16.88
N GLY A 444 -27.70 -11.54 -15.63
CA GLY A 444 -28.92 -12.16 -15.13
C GLY A 444 -28.80 -13.64 -14.74
N GLN A 445 -27.61 -14.25 -14.88
CA GLN A 445 -27.36 -15.62 -14.41
C GLN A 445 -26.67 -15.62 -13.04
N PRO A 446 -27.17 -16.39 -12.05
CA PRO A 446 -26.53 -16.45 -10.75
C PRO A 446 -25.15 -17.11 -10.80
N ILE A 447 -24.27 -16.65 -9.92
CA ILE A 447 -22.95 -17.20 -9.61
C ILE A 447 -22.84 -17.33 -8.10
N SER A 448 -22.80 -18.56 -7.61
CA SER A 448 -22.45 -18.84 -6.21
C SER A 448 -20.94 -19.01 -6.08
N SER A 449 -20.34 -18.31 -5.11
CA SER A 449 -18.93 -18.50 -4.76
C SER A 449 -18.58 -19.93 -4.33
N ARG A 450 -19.54 -20.72 -3.83
CA ARG A 450 -19.31 -22.12 -3.42
C ARG A 450 -19.11 -23.07 -4.60
N ASP A 451 -19.87 -22.83 -5.66
CA ASP A 451 -19.85 -23.66 -6.87
C ASP A 451 -18.69 -23.28 -7.80
N CYS A 452 -18.03 -22.16 -7.53
CA CYS A 452 -16.88 -21.70 -8.30
C CYS A 452 -15.62 -22.52 -8.00
N ALA A 453 -14.82 -22.74 -9.04
CA ALA A 453 -13.43 -23.19 -8.89
C ALA A 453 -12.58 -22.15 -8.13
N THR A 454 -11.31 -22.49 -7.89
CA THR A 454 -10.34 -21.58 -7.24
C THR A 454 -10.29 -20.21 -7.91
N GLY A 455 -10.18 -19.17 -7.10
CA GLY A 455 -10.06 -17.78 -7.57
C GLY A 455 -8.67 -17.46 -8.12
N VAL A 456 -8.37 -16.16 -8.26
CA VAL A 456 -7.07 -15.68 -8.75
C VAL A 456 -5.99 -15.84 -7.68
N ALA A 457 -6.34 -15.70 -6.40
CA ALA A 457 -5.42 -15.91 -5.29
C ALA A 457 -5.19 -17.41 -5.00
N SER A 458 -3.93 -17.83 -4.96
CA SER A 458 -3.54 -19.23 -4.68
C SER A 458 -3.51 -19.59 -3.19
N THR A 459 -3.42 -18.58 -2.32
CA THR A 459 -3.31 -18.73 -0.85
C THR A 459 -4.34 -17.84 -0.17
N PRO A 460 -4.95 -18.30 0.94
CA PRO A 460 -5.89 -17.48 1.69
C PRO A 460 -5.16 -16.25 2.27
N PRO A 461 -5.74 -15.05 2.13
CA PRO A 461 -5.12 -13.82 2.63
C PRO A 461 -5.11 -13.82 4.16
N MET A 462 -4.03 -13.32 4.76
CA MET A 462 -3.84 -13.24 6.23
C MET A 462 -3.65 -11.80 6.72
N ASP A 463 -3.41 -10.88 5.82
CA ASP A 463 -3.01 -9.49 6.02
C ASP A 463 -4.13 -8.50 5.62
N LEU A 464 -5.40 -8.91 5.78
CA LEU A 464 -6.58 -8.09 5.43
C LEU A 464 -7.40 -7.68 6.66
N ASP A 465 -8.16 -6.60 6.53
CA ASP A 465 -9.14 -6.19 7.54
C ASP A 465 -10.23 -7.27 7.75
N PRO A 466 -10.95 -7.27 8.90
CA PRO A 466 -11.93 -8.32 9.22
C PRO A 466 -13.02 -8.55 8.17
N VAL A 467 -13.46 -7.50 7.46
CA VAL A 467 -14.48 -7.62 6.41
C VAL A 467 -13.85 -8.22 5.15
N SER A 468 -12.72 -7.67 4.71
CA SER A 468 -12.02 -8.17 3.53
C SER A 468 -11.55 -9.61 3.70
N LEU A 469 -11.07 -9.99 4.88
CA LEU A 469 -10.67 -11.37 5.23
C LEU A 469 -11.79 -12.39 4.98
N LEU A 470 -13.04 -12.00 5.25
CA LEU A 470 -14.19 -12.86 5.03
C LEU A 470 -14.72 -12.76 3.60
N ALA A 471 -14.84 -11.57 3.02
CA ALA A 471 -15.51 -11.35 1.74
C ALA A 471 -14.61 -11.67 0.52
N VAL A 472 -13.34 -11.24 0.53
CA VAL A 472 -12.43 -11.32 -0.62
C VAL A 472 -12.30 -12.75 -1.18
N PRO A 473 -12.18 -13.82 -0.39
CA PRO A 473 -12.09 -15.19 -0.93
C PRO A 473 -13.34 -15.62 -1.73
N HIS A 474 -14.51 -15.05 -1.47
CA HIS A 474 -15.73 -15.33 -2.24
C HIS A 474 -15.79 -14.46 -3.48
N LEU A 475 -15.48 -13.17 -3.34
CA LEU A 475 -15.47 -12.20 -4.44
C LEU A 475 -14.45 -12.56 -5.51
N ASP A 476 -13.26 -13.01 -5.11
CA ASP A 476 -12.19 -13.45 -6.02
C ASP A 476 -12.62 -14.67 -6.87
N ARG A 477 -13.31 -15.64 -6.25
CA ARG A 477 -13.88 -16.79 -6.96
C ARG A 477 -14.96 -16.38 -7.96
N ILE A 478 -15.85 -15.46 -7.58
CA ILE A 478 -16.91 -14.94 -8.46
C ILE A 478 -16.29 -14.17 -9.62
N TYR A 479 -15.33 -13.28 -9.36
CA TYR A 479 -14.61 -12.52 -10.38
C TYR A 479 -13.94 -13.45 -11.39
N ALA A 480 -13.21 -14.47 -10.93
CA ALA A 480 -12.58 -15.46 -11.79
C ALA A 480 -13.59 -16.25 -12.62
N GLU A 481 -14.77 -16.55 -12.08
CA GLU A 481 -15.85 -17.21 -12.82
C GLU A 481 -16.48 -16.29 -13.88
N MET A 482 -16.70 -15.01 -13.59
CA MET A 482 -17.14 -14.02 -14.58
C MET A 482 -16.13 -13.91 -15.74
N GLY A 483 -14.83 -13.89 -15.42
CA GLY A 483 -13.77 -13.94 -16.42
C GLY A 483 -13.80 -15.21 -17.27
N ARG A 484 -13.98 -16.38 -16.65
CA ARG A 484 -14.13 -17.67 -17.37
C ARG A 484 -15.32 -17.67 -18.33
N ARG A 485 -16.44 -17.07 -17.96
CA ARG A 485 -17.62 -16.91 -18.85
C ARG A 485 -17.39 -15.95 -20.02
N CYS A 486 -16.34 -15.13 -19.96
CA CYS A 486 -15.92 -14.24 -21.04
C CYS A 486 -14.79 -14.81 -21.91
N ALA A 487 -14.22 -15.97 -21.59
CA ALA A 487 -12.98 -16.46 -22.20
C ALA A 487 -13.03 -16.64 -23.73
N GLU A 488 -14.21 -16.94 -24.29
CA GLU A 488 -14.41 -17.10 -25.74
C GLU A 488 -14.85 -15.80 -26.45
N ARG A 489 -15.04 -14.70 -25.72
CA ARG A 489 -15.51 -13.43 -26.28
C ARG A 489 -14.33 -12.63 -26.86
N PRO A 490 -14.51 -11.95 -28.01
CA PRO A 490 -13.48 -11.10 -28.57
C PRO A 490 -13.33 -9.79 -27.79
N GLY A 491 -12.09 -9.45 -27.41
CA GLY A 491 -11.75 -8.23 -26.68
C GLY A 491 -11.45 -8.47 -25.20
N ASP A 492 -11.36 -7.39 -24.44
CA ASP A 492 -10.99 -7.45 -23.03
C ASP A 492 -12.20 -7.81 -22.14
N PRO A 493 -12.08 -8.79 -21.22
CA PRO A 493 -13.19 -9.24 -20.39
C PRO A 493 -13.75 -8.15 -19.45
N HIS A 494 -12.95 -7.16 -19.07
CA HIS A 494 -13.39 -6.07 -18.18
C HIS A 494 -14.53 -5.24 -18.76
N ARG A 495 -14.74 -5.28 -20.09
CA ARG A 495 -15.91 -4.71 -20.76
C ARG A 495 -17.23 -5.23 -20.18
N TRP A 496 -17.30 -6.53 -19.86
CA TRP A 496 -18.50 -7.16 -19.32
C TRP A 496 -18.42 -7.39 -17.82
N VAL A 497 -17.23 -7.71 -17.30
CA VAL A 497 -17.05 -8.03 -15.89
C VAL A 497 -17.22 -6.80 -15.00
N ASN A 498 -16.65 -5.64 -15.37
CA ASN A 498 -16.67 -4.48 -14.48
C ASN A 498 -18.09 -3.99 -14.14
N PRO A 499 -19.02 -3.83 -15.11
CA PRO A 499 -20.40 -3.41 -14.82
C PRO A 499 -21.18 -4.39 -13.95
N GLU A 500 -20.93 -5.69 -14.08
CA GLU A 500 -21.62 -6.73 -13.31
C GLU A 500 -21.00 -6.93 -11.93
N PHE A 501 -19.69 -6.72 -11.80
CA PHE A 501 -18.96 -6.96 -10.57
C PHE A 501 -19.01 -5.77 -9.61
N HIS A 502 -18.83 -4.54 -10.09
CA HIS A 502 -18.73 -3.36 -9.22
C HIS A 502 -20.08 -2.73 -8.89
N GLY A 503 -21.04 -2.76 -9.82
CA GLY A 503 -22.37 -2.21 -9.59
C GLY A 503 -22.93 -1.48 -10.81
N TRP A 504 -24.23 -1.21 -10.77
CA TRP A 504 -25.00 -0.68 -11.91
C TRP A 504 -24.50 0.67 -12.42
N TRP A 505 -23.83 1.46 -11.57
CA TRP A 505 -23.27 2.78 -11.91
C TRP A 505 -21.99 2.69 -12.74
N THR A 506 -21.35 1.52 -12.82
CA THR A 506 -20.23 1.35 -13.73
C THR A 506 -20.77 1.35 -15.15
N ALA A 507 -20.32 2.33 -15.93
CA ALA A 507 -20.87 2.55 -17.26
C ALA A 507 -20.56 1.37 -18.19
N ARG A 508 -21.36 1.18 -19.25
CA ARG A 508 -21.24 0.02 -20.15
C ARG A 508 -20.54 0.34 -21.47
N GLU A 509 -20.35 1.62 -21.81
CA GLU A 509 -19.44 1.97 -22.90
C GLU A 509 -18.01 1.75 -22.41
N PHE A 510 -17.20 1.10 -23.25
CA PHE A 510 -15.89 0.62 -22.90
C PHE A 510 -14.88 1.07 -23.94
N HIS A 511 -13.86 1.79 -23.49
CA HIS A 511 -12.76 2.24 -24.33
C HIS A 511 -11.47 1.54 -23.91
N ILE A 512 -10.72 1.08 -24.90
CA ILE A 512 -9.40 0.45 -24.74
C ILE A 512 -8.48 0.96 -25.84
N ASN A 513 -7.23 1.31 -25.52
CA ASN A 513 -6.22 1.77 -26.49
C ASN A 513 -5.11 0.73 -26.77
N VAL A 514 -5.33 -0.52 -26.38
CA VAL A 514 -4.41 -1.64 -26.58
C VAL A 514 -5.16 -2.80 -27.23
N ASP A 515 -4.60 -3.33 -28.32
CA ASP A 515 -5.09 -4.55 -28.93
C ASP A 515 -4.77 -5.74 -28.02
N VAL A 516 -5.79 -6.48 -27.59
CA VAL A 516 -5.66 -7.57 -26.61
C VAL A 516 -4.79 -8.72 -27.12
N ALA A 517 -4.77 -8.96 -28.44
CA ALA A 517 -4.02 -10.07 -29.02
C ALA A 517 -2.53 -9.76 -29.18
N THR A 518 -2.19 -8.53 -29.58
CA THR A 518 -0.82 -8.12 -29.90
C THR A 518 -0.15 -7.31 -28.79
N GLY A 519 -0.93 -6.68 -27.90
CA GLY A 519 -0.44 -5.73 -26.91
C GLY A 519 -0.03 -4.37 -27.48
N ASN A 520 -0.27 -4.14 -28.79
CA ASN A 520 0.09 -2.88 -29.46
C ASN A 520 -0.96 -1.80 -29.20
N LEU A 521 -0.52 -0.54 -29.26
CA LEU A 521 -1.37 0.63 -29.17
C LEU A 521 -2.30 0.73 -30.39
N VAL A 522 -3.56 1.05 -30.15
CA VAL A 522 -4.60 1.24 -31.17
C VAL A 522 -5.45 2.46 -30.85
N ASP A 523 -5.87 3.19 -31.89
CA ASP A 523 -6.86 4.28 -31.83
C ASP A 523 -6.63 5.33 -30.71
N LEU A 524 -5.36 5.66 -30.45
CA LEU A 524 -4.97 6.53 -29.34
C LEU A 524 -5.60 7.93 -29.36
N ASP A 525 -5.69 8.57 -30.54
CA ASP A 525 -6.29 9.91 -30.66
C ASP A 525 -7.77 9.88 -30.26
N GLU A 526 -8.54 8.92 -30.79
CA GLU A 526 -9.95 8.75 -30.44
C GLU A 526 -10.12 8.41 -28.96
N PHE A 527 -9.37 7.44 -28.45
CA PHE A 527 -9.41 7.06 -27.04
C PHE A 527 -9.20 8.24 -26.09
N LEU A 528 -8.17 9.05 -26.34
CA LEU A 528 -7.84 10.20 -25.50
C LEU A 528 -8.90 11.31 -25.60
N ARG A 529 -9.45 11.56 -26.80
CA ARG A 529 -10.56 12.52 -26.97
C ARG A 529 -11.81 12.08 -26.23
N GLN A 530 -12.15 10.79 -26.27
CA GLN A 530 -13.28 10.25 -25.52
C GLN A 530 -13.06 10.37 -24.00
N PHE A 531 -11.84 10.14 -23.51
CA PHE A 531 -11.54 10.34 -22.10
C PHE A 531 -11.73 11.81 -21.66
N HIS A 532 -11.28 12.78 -22.47
CA HIS A 532 -11.54 14.20 -22.22
C HIS A 532 -13.04 14.50 -22.22
N ALA A 533 -13.76 14.03 -23.25
CA ALA A 533 -15.19 14.28 -23.42
C ALA A 533 -16.06 13.66 -22.31
N GLY A 534 -15.63 12.53 -21.73
CA GLY A 534 -16.33 11.89 -20.61
C GLY A 534 -15.98 12.50 -19.24
N TYR A 535 -14.71 12.82 -18.99
CA TYR A 535 -14.22 13.09 -17.63
C TYR A 535 -13.77 14.54 -17.37
N HIS A 536 -13.35 15.29 -18.38
CA HIS A 536 -12.79 16.63 -18.16
C HIS A 536 -13.91 17.69 -18.21
N PRO A 537 -14.11 18.50 -17.15
CA PRO A 537 -15.21 19.46 -17.05
C PRO A 537 -15.34 20.47 -18.21
N SER A 538 -14.22 20.83 -18.84
CA SER A 538 -14.17 21.74 -20.00
C SER A 538 -14.73 21.15 -21.30
N TYR A 539 -14.86 19.83 -21.40
CA TYR A 539 -15.29 19.12 -22.62
C TYR A 539 -16.54 18.26 -22.41
N ASN A 540 -17.02 18.09 -21.17
CA ASN A 540 -18.20 17.29 -20.84
C ASN A 540 -19.42 18.13 -20.40
N GLY A 541 -19.38 19.45 -20.64
CA GLY A 541 -20.44 20.38 -20.22
C GLY A 541 -20.41 20.76 -18.73
N GLY A 542 -19.26 20.61 -18.06
CA GLY A 542 -19.06 20.97 -16.66
C GLY A 542 -19.61 19.95 -15.67
N GLN A 543 -19.88 18.72 -16.11
CA GLN A 543 -20.43 17.67 -15.27
C GLN A 543 -19.32 17.03 -14.42
N PRO A 544 -19.42 17.04 -13.09
CA PRO A 544 -18.52 16.26 -12.25
C PRO A 544 -18.82 14.77 -12.38
N LEU A 545 -17.82 13.93 -12.14
CA LEU A 545 -18.04 12.48 -12.07
C LEU A 545 -19.02 12.17 -10.93
N ILE A 546 -20.13 11.49 -11.26
CA ILE A 546 -21.21 11.20 -10.30
C ILE A 546 -20.84 10.03 -9.40
N HIS A 547 -20.34 8.94 -10.00
CA HIS A 547 -19.98 7.72 -9.30
C HIS A 547 -18.56 7.29 -9.66
N PRO A 548 -17.79 6.76 -8.68
CA PRO A 548 -16.51 6.13 -8.93
C PRO A 548 -16.54 5.14 -10.11
N GLN A 549 -15.60 5.27 -11.04
CA GLN A 549 -15.51 4.42 -12.24
C GLN A 549 -14.25 3.56 -12.22
N PRO A 550 -14.33 2.29 -12.65
CA PRO A 550 -13.16 1.45 -12.81
C PRO A 550 -12.32 1.89 -14.01
N ALA A 551 -11.00 1.88 -13.83
CA ALA A 551 -10.04 2.22 -14.85
C ALA A 551 -8.83 1.27 -14.80
N GLY A 552 -8.22 1.04 -15.95
CA GLY A 552 -6.97 0.32 -16.09
C GLY A 552 -5.84 1.29 -16.43
N VAL A 553 -4.73 1.20 -15.69
CA VAL A 553 -3.51 1.96 -15.95
C VAL A 553 -2.32 1.04 -16.27
N ALA A 554 -1.45 1.50 -17.15
CA ALA A 554 -0.13 0.92 -17.39
C ALA A 554 0.84 1.46 -16.33
N VAL A 555 1.22 0.62 -15.38
CA VAL A 555 2.19 0.99 -14.34
C VAL A 555 3.59 0.90 -14.91
N THR A 556 4.38 1.92 -14.60
CA THR A 556 5.79 2.02 -14.97
C THR A 556 6.65 2.20 -13.72
N ASP A 557 7.92 1.84 -13.81
CA ASP A 557 8.91 2.17 -12.78
C ASP A 557 9.38 3.64 -12.91
N SER A 558 10.26 4.10 -12.02
CA SER A 558 10.80 5.46 -12.02
C SER A 558 11.64 5.78 -13.28
N ALA A 559 12.08 4.76 -14.03
CA ALA A 559 12.70 4.92 -15.35
C ALA A 559 11.70 4.89 -16.51
N ALA A 560 10.39 4.99 -16.22
CA ALA A 560 9.29 4.95 -17.16
C ALA A 560 9.16 3.62 -17.94
N ARG A 561 9.78 2.54 -17.46
CA ARG A 561 9.70 1.21 -18.09
C ARG A 561 8.43 0.50 -17.65
N TYR A 562 7.76 -0.16 -18.57
CA TYR A 562 6.50 -0.86 -18.30
C TYR A 562 6.69 -2.03 -17.34
N VAL A 563 5.96 -2.01 -16.23
CA VAL A 563 5.94 -3.06 -15.19
C VAL A 563 4.75 -3.98 -15.39
N GLY A 564 3.55 -3.43 -15.60
CA GLY A 564 2.35 -4.23 -15.68
C GLY A 564 1.06 -3.42 -15.79
N TRP A 565 -0.04 -4.12 -16.04
CA TRP A 565 -1.38 -3.56 -15.99
C TRP A 565 -1.87 -3.52 -14.55
N HIS A 566 -2.49 -2.42 -14.15
CA HIS A 566 -3.07 -2.28 -12.82
C HIS A 566 -4.46 -1.67 -12.87
N ALA A 567 -5.31 -2.07 -11.94
CA ALA A 567 -6.69 -1.60 -11.86
C ALA A 567 -6.83 -0.58 -10.71
N ILE A 568 -7.41 0.57 -11.03
CA ILE A 568 -7.65 1.69 -10.10
C ILE A 568 -9.08 2.20 -10.27
N THR A 569 -9.50 3.06 -9.34
CA THR A 569 -10.84 3.66 -9.37
C THR A 569 -10.74 5.16 -9.54
N ILE A 570 -11.26 5.72 -10.63
CA ILE A 570 -11.39 7.17 -10.80
C ILE A 570 -12.50 7.65 -9.87
N LEU A 571 -12.20 8.64 -9.02
CA LEU A 571 -13.13 9.17 -8.03
C LEU A 571 -13.73 10.51 -8.46
N ARG A 572 -12.89 11.39 -9.02
CA ARG A 572 -13.31 12.71 -9.51
C ARG A 572 -12.25 13.34 -10.40
N VAL A 573 -12.67 14.30 -11.22
CA VAL A 573 -11.80 15.19 -11.98
C VAL A 573 -12.13 16.61 -11.60
N ALA A 574 -11.14 17.35 -11.12
CA ALA A 574 -11.33 18.70 -10.59
C ALA A 574 -10.01 19.50 -10.63
N PRO A 575 -10.07 20.84 -10.64
CA PRO A 575 -8.89 21.66 -10.45
C PRO A 575 -8.35 21.51 -9.02
N ASP A 576 -7.03 21.54 -8.89
CA ASP A 576 -6.33 21.64 -7.62
C ASP A 576 -6.29 23.10 -7.09
N PRO A 577 -5.72 23.38 -5.90
CA PRO A 577 -5.62 24.74 -5.38
C PRO A 577 -4.80 25.72 -6.23
N GLN A 578 -4.09 25.23 -7.25
CA GLN A 578 -3.32 26.01 -8.23
C GLN A 578 -4.01 26.06 -9.60
N ASP A 579 -5.29 25.68 -9.68
CA ASP A 579 -6.11 25.62 -10.88
C ASP A 579 -5.61 24.63 -11.96
N VAL A 580 -4.76 23.65 -11.59
CA VAL A 580 -4.36 22.57 -12.50
C VAL A 580 -5.44 21.49 -12.47
N MET A 581 -5.96 21.11 -13.64
CA MET A 581 -6.92 20.01 -13.73
C MET A 581 -6.26 18.67 -13.39
N ARG A 582 -6.82 17.93 -12.44
CA ARG A 582 -6.29 16.65 -11.96
C ARG A 582 -7.35 15.56 -11.97
N VAL A 583 -6.87 14.33 -12.17
CA VAL A 583 -7.66 13.12 -11.92
C VAL A 583 -7.31 12.61 -10.53
N TYR A 584 -8.33 12.49 -9.69
CA TYR A 584 -8.23 11.91 -8.36
C TYR A 584 -8.77 10.48 -8.41
N PHE A 585 -8.01 9.55 -7.86
CA PHE A 585 -8.29 8.13 -7.95
C PHE A 585 -7.90 7.39 -6.67
N PHE A 586 -8.44 6.19 -6.51
CA PHE A 586 -8.12 5.27 -5.43
C PHE A 586 -7.37 4.06 -5.96
N ASN A 587 -6.30 3.70 -5.26
CA ASN A 587 -5.44 2.56 -5.55
C ASN A 587 -5.38 1.63 -4.32
N PRO A 588 -5.87 0.37 -4.40
CA PRO A 588 -5.94 -0.53 -3.25
C PRO A 588 -4.59 -1.18 -2.86
N ASN A 589 -3.48 -0.84 -3.52
CA ASN A 589 -2.19 -1.53 -3.35
C ASN A 589 -1.37 -1.09 -2.13
N ASN A 590 -1.95 -0.34 -1.19
CA ASN A 590 -1.30 0.19 0.02
C ASN A 590 -0.09 1.13 -0.21
N ASP A 591 0.24 1.46 -1.46
CA ASP A 591 1.32 2.39 -1.82
C ASP A 591 0.91 3.26 -3.00
N SER A 592 0.13 4.30 -2.72
CA SER A 592 -0.39 5.19 -3.76
C SER A 592 0.57 6.29 -4.21
N GLY A 593 1.70 6.51 -3.53
CA GLY A 593 2.63 7.62 -3.80
C GLY A 593 3.79 7.24 -4.72
N GLN A 594 3.49 6.55 -5.82
CA GLN A 594 4.50 5.94 -6.71
C GLN A 594 5.10 6.95 -7.70
N ASP A 595 6.37 6.76 -8.02
CA ASP A 595 7.02 7.39 -9.16
C ASP A 595 6.89 6.49 -10.39
N TRP A 596 6.19 6.98 -11.42
CA TRP A 596 5.95 6.29 -12.69
C TRP A 596 6.88 6.79 -13.81
N GLY A 597 7.94 7.52 -13.47
CA GLY A 597 8.97 7.99 -14.39
C GLY A 597 8.51 9.07 -15.36
N ASP A 598 9.46 9.64 -16.12
CA ASP A 598 9.24 10.78 -17.02
C ASP A 598 8.59 11.99 -16.30
N GLY A 599 8.90 12.18 -15.01
CA GLY A 599 8.33 13.23 -14.17
C GLY A 599 6.86 13.03 -13.77
N VAL A 600 6.32 11.82 -13.93
CA VAL A 600 4.97 11.44 -13.50
C VAL A 600 5.06 10.83 -12.09
N VAL A 601 4.82 11.66 -11.07
CA VAL A 601 4.85 11.24 -9.66
C VAL A 601 3.46 11.37 -9.05
N VAL A 602 2.91 10.26 -8.57
CA VAL A 602 1.57 10.23 -7.98
C VAL A 602 1.59 10.96 -6.64
N SER A 603 0.69 11.93 -6.50
CA SER A 603 0.54 12.71 -5.27
C SER A 603 -0.55 12.12 -4.39
N THR A 604 -0.34 12.08 -3.07
CA THR A 604 -1.34 11.65 -2.07
C THR A 604 -1.80 12.78 -1.14
N ALA A 605 -1.20 13.96 -1.30
CA ALA A 605 -1.52 15.18 -0.58
C ALA A 605 -0.92 16.41 -1.30
N GLY A 606 -1.41 17.60 -0.94
CA GLY A 606 -0.85 18.89 -1.36
C GLY A 606 -1.48 19.49 -2.62
N ASN A 607 -2.19 18.69 -3.43
CA ASN A 607 -2.86 19.13 -4.66
C ASN A 607 -4.39 18.93 -4.56
N GLY A 608 -4.95 19.08 -3.35
CA GLY A 608 -6.38 18.97 -3.10
C GLY A 608 -6.91 17.55 -2.92
N GLU A 609 -6.05 16.55 -2.74
CA GLU A 609 -6.44 15.18 -2.37
C GLU A 609 -7.17 15.17 -1.03
N ARG A 610 -8.25 14.38 -0.95
CA ARG A 610 -8.88 13.97 0.30
C ARG A 610 -8.17 12.73 0.84
N PHE A 611 -8.34 12.43 2.12
CA PHE A 611 -7.75 11.23 2.71
C PHE A 611 -8.13 9.96 1.92
N GLY A 612 -7.12 9.18 1.56
CA GLY A 612 -7.23 7.97 0.74
C GLY A 612 -7.26 8.22 -0.78
N GLU A 613 -7.29 9.47 -1.24
CA GLU A 613 -7.14 9.79 -2.66
C GLU A 613 -5.66 9.89 -3.06
N ALA A 614 -5.39 9.43 -4.27
CA ALA A 614 -4.20 9.70 -5.04
C ALA A 614 -4.56 10.61 -6.23
N SER A 615 -3.60 11.34 -6.78
CA SER A 615 -3.88 12.20 -7.93
C SER A 615 -2.69 12.44 -8.85
N LEU A 616 -3.01 12.75 -10.11
CA LEU A 616 -2.09 13.20 -11.13
C LEU A 616 -2.73 14.35 -11.94
N PRO A 617 -1.93 15.27 -12.51
CA PRO A 617 -2.38 16.15 -13.57
C PRO A 617 -3.08 15.36 -14.68
N PHE A 618 -4.14 15.93 -15.26
CA PHE A 618 -5.02 15.23 -16.20
C PHE A 618 -4.25 14.52 -17.32
N ASP A 619 -3.35 15.24 -17.99
CA ASP A 619 -2.55 14.71 -19.10
C ASP A 619 -1.63 13.56 -18.67
N GLN A 620 -1.03 13.68 -17.49
CA GLN A 620 -0.13 12.65 -16.96
C GLN A 620 -0.91 11.38 -16.61
N PHE A 621 -2.09 11.53 -16.00
CA PHE A 621 -2.98 10.40 -15.74
C PHE A 621 -3.44 9.74 -17.06
N ALA A 622 -3.91 10.54 -18.01
CA ALA A 622 -4.37 10.06 -19.32
C ALA A 622 -3.25 9.33 -20.08
N SER A 623 -1.99 9.72 -19.90
CA SER A 623 -0.84 9.04 -20.49
C SER A 623 -0.56 7.65 -19.94
N ARG A 624 -1.18 7.27 -18.82
CA ARG A 624 -1.05 5.94 -18.21
C ARG A 624 -2.34 5.15 -18.33
N LEU A 625 -3.45 5.77 -18.71
CA LEU A 625 -4.74 5.13 -18.88
C LEU A 625 -4.76 4.26 -20.14
N TYR A 626 -5.21 3.01 -20.01
CA TYR A 626 -5.40 2.11 -21.16
C TYR A 626 -6.82 1.56 -21.28
N ILE A 627 -7.60 1.55 -20.18
CA ILE A 627 -9.01 1.17 -20.16
C ILE A 627 -9.80 2.17 -19.31
N PHE A 628 -10.95 2.60 -19.79
CA PHE A 628 -11.97 3.27 -18.98
C PHE A 628 -13.39 2.96 -19.46
N HIS A 629 -14.36 3.26 -18.60
CA HIS A 629 -15.79 3.18 -18.92
C HIS A 629 -16.38 4.59 -19.02
N ALA A 630 -17.35 4.79 -19.92
CA ALA A 630 -18.06 6.05 -20.12
C ALA A 630 -19.56 5.82 -20.30
N ASP A 631 -20.39 6.84 -20.05
CA ASP A 631 -21.82 6.75 -20.30
C ASP A 631 -22.09 6.91 -21.81
N PRO A 632 -22.69 5.90 -22.47
CA PRO A 632 -22.94 5.93 -23.92
C PRO A 632 -23.91 7.02 -24.38
N LEU A 633 -24.59 7.70 -23.46
CA LEU A 633 -25.50 8.80 -23.76
C LEU A 633 -24.89 10.17 -23.44
N GLU A 634 -23.72 10.21 -22.80
CA GLU A 634 -22.99 11.44 -22.47
C GLU A 634 -21.78 11.60 -23.38
N HIS A 635 -22.02 12.05 -24.60
CA HIS A 635 -20.97 12.13 -25.63
C HIS A 635 -19.92 13.23 -25.41
N GLY A 636 -20.19 14.22 -24.56
CA GLY A 636 -19.35 15.41 -24.42
C GLY A 636 -19.05 16.09 -25.76
N GLU A 637 -17.86 16.68 -25.87
CA GLU A 637 -17.41 17.42 -27.06
C GLU A 637 -15.98 16.99 -27.49
N PRO A 638 -15.76 15.75 -27.96
CA PRO A 638 -14.43 15.24 -28.31
C PRO A 638 -13.75 16.03 -29.45
N GLU A 639 -14.55 16.60 -30.35
CA GLU A 639 -14.13 17.47 -31.46
C GLU A 639 -13.50 18.79 -30.97
N ARG A 640 -13.83 19.23 -29.73
CA ARG A 640 -13.30 20.48 -29.14
C ARG A 640 -11.96 20.30 -28.44
N VAL A 641 -11.49 19.07 -28.27
CA VAL A 641 -10.22 18.79 -27.60
C VAL A 641 -9.06 19.23 -28.51
N PRO A 642 -8.17 20.14 -28.06
CA PRO A 642 -7.04 20.59 -28.84
C PRO A 642 -6.11 19.44 -29.25
N ALA A 643 -5.64 19.45 -30.49
CA ALA A 643 -4.68 18.45 -30.96
C ALA A 643 -3.33 18.52 -30.21
N GLU A 644 -2.98 19.68 -29.67
CA GLU A 644 -1.76 19.87 -28.86
C GLU A 644 -1.81 19.11 -27.53
N ASP A 645 -2.98 19.07 -26.88
CA ASP A 645 -3.19 18.32 -25.64
C ASP A 645 -3.03 16.82 -25.89
N ILE A 646 -3.64 16.32 -26.99
CA ILE A 646 -3.49 14.94 -27.42
C ILE A 646 -2.03 14.60 -27.73
N ALA A 647 -1.34 15.44 -28.51
CA ALA A 647 0.06 15.22 -28.87
C ALA A 647 0.99 15.18 -27.64
N LYS A 648 0.71 16.02 -26.63
CA LYS A 648 1.45 16.02 -25.36
C LYS A 648 1.29 14.69 -24.63
N ILE A 649 0.07 14.18 -24.52
CA ILE A 649 -0.22 12.91 -23.84
C ILE A 649 0.40 11.72 -24.60
N VAL A 650 0.27 11.69 -25.93
CA VAL A 650 0.91 10.68 -26.77
C VAL A 650 2.43 10.68 -26.59
N GLY A 651 3.06 11.86 -26.49
CA GLY A 651 4.49 11.96 -26.21
C GLY A 651 4.91 11.31 -24.88
N TYR A 652 4.09 11.42 -23.82
CA TYR A 652 4.34 10.70 -22.56
C TYR A 652 4.21 9.18 -22.72
N ILE A 653 3.27 8.70 -23.54
CA ILE A 653 3.08 7.27 -23.83
C ILE A 653 4.30 6.72 -24.59
N GLU A 654 4.72 7.39 -25.66
CA GLU A 654 5.82 6.98 -26.53
C GLU A 654 7.18 6.92 -25.82
N ARG A 655 7.42 7.80 -24.84
CA ARG A 655 8.66 7.80 -24.03
C ARG A 655 8.62 6.87 -22.83
N SER A 656 7.55 6.09 -22.66
CA SER A 656 7.35 5.20 -21.51
C SER A 656 6.86 3.81 -21.93
N TRP A 657 5.72 3.37 -21.42
CA TRP A 657 5.17 2.03 -21.65
C TRP A 657 4.76 1.77 -23.10
N GLY A 658 4.51 2.82 -23.88
CA GLY A 658 4.11 2.74 -25.28
C GLY A 658 5.25 2.52 -26.26
N ASN A 659 6.51 2.75 -25.85
CA ASN A 659 7.68 2.75 -26.74
C ASN A 659 7.79 1.47 -27.60
N ASP A 660 7.60 0.31 -26.97
CA ASP A 660 7.71 -1.01 -27.64
C ASP A 660 6.37 -1.54 -28.17
N ARG A 661 5.31 -0.71 -28.12
CA ARG A 661 3.92 -1.07 -28.47
C ARG A 661 3.38 -0.26 -29.63
N LEU A 662 4.22 0.56 -30.27
CA LEU A 662 3.80 1.32 -31.45
C LEU A 662 3.46 0.36 -32.60
N PRO A 663 2.39 0.63 -33.36
CA PRO A 663 2.07 -0.16 -34.55
C PRO A 663 3.29 -0.26 -35.45
N GLY A 664 3.68 -1.48 -35.83
CA GLY A 664 4.82 -1.72 -36.71
C GLY A 664 4.66 -0.94 -38.02
N GLY A 665 5.34 0.21 -38.14
CA GLY A 665 5.23 1.08 -39.32
C GLY A 665 5.52 2.57 -39.10
N ALA A 666 5.57 3.08 -37.86
CA ALA A 666 5.73 4.53 -37.61
C ALA A 666 7.18 5.05 -37.51
N LEU A 667 8.19 4.21 -37.77
CA LEU A 667 9.58 4.64 -37.94
C LEU A 667 10.14 4.11 -39.26
N GLN A 668 9.83 4.78 -40.37
CA GLN A 668 10.64 4.71 -41.58
C GLN A 668 11.21 6.09 -41.90
N ALA A 669 12.51 6.20 -41.62
CA ALA A 669 13.50 7.10 -42.22
C ALA A 669 13.11 8.58 -42.37
N LEU A 670 13.73 9.42 -41.54
CA LEU A 670 14.15 10.75 -41.99
C LEU A 670 14.98 10.58 -43.28
N GLU A 671 14.39 10.91 -44.43
CA GLU A 671 15.13 11.04 -45.68
C GLU A 671 16.20 12.12 -45.49
N GLY A 672 17.47 11.70 -45.51
CA GLY A 672 18.61 12.60 -45.51
C GLY A 672 18.64 13.48 -46.76
N PRO A 673 19.27 14.67 -46.70
CA PRO A 673 19.24 15.62 -47.80
C PRO A 673 19.99 15.06 -49.01
N THR A 674 19.31 15.05 -50.17
CA THR A 674 19.91 14.71 -51.46
C THR A 674 20.81 15.86 -51.91
N SER A 675 22.13 15.66 -51.80
CA SER A 675 23.14 16.53 -52.44
C SER A 675 23.49 16.00 -53.83
N LEU A 676 23.43 16.88 -54.83
CA LEU A 676 24.19 16.78 -56.08
C LEU A 676 25.67 17.12 -55.84
#